data_AF-A0ABD2YW91-F1
#
_entry.id   AF-A0ABD2YW91-F1
#
_cell.length_a   1.000
_cell.length_b   1.000
_cell.length_c   1.000
_cell.angle_alpha   90.00
_cell.angle_beta   90.00
_cell.angle_gamma   90.00
#
_symmetry.space_group_name_H-M   'P 1'
#
loop_
_entity.id
_entity.type
_entity.pdbx_description
1 polymer ?
#
loop_
_entity_poly.entity_id
_entity_poly.type
_entity_poly.pdbx_seq_one_letter_code
_entity_poly.pdbx_strand_id
1 'polypeptide(L)'
;MVSKRRRPGKNGGISCRISDSILDVPLCIWIEIFSRLPISTILRCKSVCKDWYTFISSDIDFANDYSSNAPFTSLVISIAKSPLCLLELKADYNYCRRENWPKSFPIPSWFSRGYVTVFGSCKGLLCLSHCLYAIEEYGLYVCNPLLGEYALLPHPKPDRKVSEEAYGFGFCPETGEYKVLRILMRGWCLGQTEAQVCTVGVDDDWRVLMENAPFPHARKLGHIATDRHRICEVTVNGALHWITEDLVRPDFLYSFDIGEEKVRSVPQPRGVVVRNGWTSLGVLRGCLCIYQSASPPQFDIWWMKEYGVVESWTKESILYSSIPHSPLDPYYPIVVWKDGEVLIHSDLGSLLSYNPEEEISTDVTLNRKHCRCFSAVPYVPCFLSLKDVMKTGQVEGVRGKLNFVMEPKKSKGASANKHWNATTAIQDLPTYILVDIFSRIPRTTIISMKRICKTWYNLISDPHFGNTYFATQCTVSLVLSGRNFISSFPKLRTDCDYNAQTNREKILITPADFSGDRGTLLGSCNGLICFSIISNSKQSCTLYIFNPQLKECARLPQPKVEKIIRDDVYGFGFCPATGHYKVLRILTKKWQRGKSEAQVHTIGIDDCWRNIGENCHFPMAKKWPEHLNKARICEVTLMGALHWIVEDSHAPEFLYSFDMDEEEVCPIPPPPIVGERNCWTSLGVLRDCLCLFHSICPLNIDIWWMRDYGVVSSWTKESILADYIPVGLEVRAVLPILVWKNDEILMSTDCGPLISYCPRDEKCTEVGIEHDVEGYSTAAPYFPSFLSLKAAMKGGHLEVVKLK
;
A
#
# COMPACT_ATOMS: atom_id res chain seq x y z
N MET A 1 22.74 -21.46 74.72
CA MET A 1 23.65 -20.75 73.79
C MET A 1 23.92 -21.62 72.58
N VAL A 2 23.26 -21.36 71.45
CA VAL A 2 23.71 -21.85 70.14
C VAL A 2 23.37 -20.76 69.12
N SER A 3 24.40 -20.09 68.61
CA SER A 3 24.31 -19.11 67.53
C SER A 3 24.30 -19.83 66.18
N LYS A 4 23.27 -19.59 65.36
CA LYS A 4 23.26 -20.00 63.95
C LYS A 4 23.33 -18.75 63.06
N ARG A 5 24.41 -18.69 62.28
CA ARG A 5 24.71 -17.70 61.24
C ARG A 5 23.68 -17.76 60.10
N ARG A 6 23.44 -16.57 59.53
CA ARG A 6 22.52 -16.21 58.43
C ARG A 6 22.75 -17.00 57.13
N ARG A 7 21.66 -17.29 56.41
CA ARG A 7 21.60 -17.48 54.95
C ARG A 7 20.83 -16.30 54.32
N PRO A 8 21.13 -15.87 53.07
CA PRO A 8 20.52 -14.70 52.44
C PRO A 8 19.11 -15.00 51.90
N GLY A 9 18.29 -13.95 51.87
CA GLY A 9 16.85 -13.99 51.59
C GLY A 9 16.49 -14.36 50.16
N LYS A 10 15.30 -14.96 50.04
CA LYS A 10 14.58 -15.19 48.79
C LYS A 10 14.15 -13.83 48.22
N ASN A 11 14.59 -13.53 47.00
CA ASN A 11 14.03 -12.43 46.20
C ASN A 11 12.54 -12.72 45.93
N GLY A 12 11.69 -11.76 46.30
CA GLY A 12 10.28 -11.76 45.93
C GLY A 12 10.15 -11.65 44.42
N GLY A 13 9.61 -12.70 43.79
CA GLY A 13 9.15 -12.62 42.42
C GLY A 13 8.04 -11.59 42.35
N ILE A 14 8.23 -10.58 41.50
CA ILE A 14 7.18 -9.64 41.14
C ILE A 14 6.13 -10.45 40.39
N SER A 15 5.03 -10.75 41.07
CA SER A 15 3.80 -11.21 40.46
C SER A 15 3.23 -10.07 39.62
N CYS A 16 3.52 -10.04 38.31
CA CYS A 16 2.72 -9.27 37.36
C CYS A 16 1.29 -9.85 37.39
N ARG A 17 0.41 -9.22 38.17
CA ARG A 17 -1.02 -9.34 37.94
C ARG A 17 -1.28 -8.64 36.61
N ILE A 18 -1.56 -9.44 35.58
CA ILE A 18 -2.07 -8.97 34.30
C ILE A 18 -3.41 -8.29 34.60
N SER A 19 -3.51 -6.99 34.33
CA SER A 19 -4.78 -6.28 34.33
C SER A 19 -5.42 -6.43 32.96
N ASP A 20 -6.70 -6.79 32.88
CA ASP A 20 -7.40 -7.07 31.62
C ASP A 20 -7.71 -5.82 30.76
N SER A 21 -6.90 -4.76 30.80
CA SER A 21 -7.18 -3.51 30.06
C SER A 21 -6.64 -3.56 28.62
N ILE A 22 -7.38 -2.98 27.68
CA ILE A 22 -6.99 -2.89 26.27
C ILE A 22 -5.75 -1.99 26.04
N LEU A 23 -5.29 -1.24 27.06
CA LEU A 23 -4.17 -0.28 26.98
C LEU A 23 -2.84 -0.82 27.53
N ASP A 24 -2.70 -2.14 27.70
CA ASP A 24 -1.44 -2.77 28.12
C ASP A 24 -0.30 -2.68 27.07
N VAL A 25 -0.58 -2.10 25.90
CA VAL A 25 0.38 -1.72 24.87
C VAL A 25 0.68 -0.21 24.99
N PRO A 26 1.95 0.23 24.95
CA PRO A 26 2.32 1.65 25.01
C PRO A 26 1.51 2.54 24.06
N LEU A 27 1.08 3.72 24.53
CA LEU A 27 0.26 4.68 23.77
C LEU A 27 0.86 5.04 22.40
N CYS A 28 2.19 5.14 22.30
CA CYS A 28 2.88 5.41 21.03
C CYS A 28 2.62 4.33 19.96
N ILE A 29 2.45 3.07 20.36
CA ILE A 29 2.10 1.99 19.43
C ILE A 29 0.63 2.12 19.01
N TRP A 30 -0.26 2.57 19.89
CA TRP A 30 -1.64 2.86 19.51
C TRP A 30 -1.74 3.99 18.50
N ILE A 31 -0.98 5.06 18.70
CA ILE A 31 -0.87 6.16 17.73
C ILE A 31 -0.41 5.60 16.38
N GLU A 32 0.68 4.84 16.35
CA GLU A 32 1.21 4.25 15.10
C GLU A 32 0.22 3.28 14.43
N ILE A 33 -0.51 2.48 15.21
CA ILE A 33 -1.51 1.57 14.68
C ILE A 33 -2.65 2.36 14.05
N PHE A 34 -3.28 3.25 14.82
CA PHE A 34 -4.46 3.98 14.39
C PHE A 34 -4.13 4.99 13.30
N SER A 35 -2.92 5.56 13.27
CA SER A 35 -2.49 6.49 12.22
C SER A 35 -2.32 5.85 10.85
N ARG A 36 -2.24 4.53 10.78
CA ARG A 36 -2.15 3.77 9.52
C ARG A 36 -3.49 3.20 9.05
N LEU A 37 -4.57 3.36 9.82
CA LEU A 37 -5.89 2.82 9.48
C LEU A 37 -6.69 3.81 8.61
N PRO A 38 -7.55 3.34 7.69
CA PRO A 38 -8.49 4.21 7.01
C PRO A 38 -9.44 4.92 7.99
N ILE A 39 -9.87 6.14 7.67
CA ILE A 39 -10.80 6.95 8.46
C ILE A 39 -12.05 6.14 8.79
N SER A 40 -12.57 5.44 7.78
CA SER A 40 -13.74 4.59 7.91
C SER A 40 -13.61 3.48 8.97
N THR A 41 -12.40 2.93 9.14
CA THR A 41 -12.11 1.91 10.16
C THR A 41 -12.01 2.57 11.53
N ILE A 42 -11.32 3.70 11.64
CA ILE A 42 -11.16 4.45 12.90
C ILE A 42 -12.52 4.89 13.47
N LEU A 43 -13.43 5.38 12.63
CA LEU A 43 -14.77 5.74 13.05
C LEU A 43 -15.58 4.52 13.55
N ARG A 44 -15.33 3.31 13.01
CA ARG A 44 -15.93 2.07 13.55
C ARG A 44 -15.31 1.69 14.88
N CYS A 45 -13.99 1.88 15.05
CA CYS A 45 -13.27 1.62 16.30
C CYS A 45 -13.83 2.43 17.48
N LYS A 46 -14.35 3.65 17.24
CA LYS A 46 -15.05 4.43 18.28
C LYS A 46 -16.25 3.70 18.91
N SER A 47 -16.83 2.70 18.22
CA SER A 47 -17.98 1.93 18.71
C SER A 47 -17.59 0.66 19.47
N VAL A 48 -16.29 0.34 19.56
CA VAL A 48 -15.80 -0.92 20.14
C VAL A 48 -15.77 -0.87 21.66
N CYS A 49 -15.10 0.15 22.25
CA CYS A 49 -15.04 0.33 23.70
C CYS A 49 -14.87 1.81 24.07
N LYS A 50 -15.06 2.13 25.37
CA LYS A 50 -14.93 3.51 25.88
C LYS A 50 -13.50 4.04 25.76
N ASP A 51 -12.50 3.21 25.99
CA ASP A 51 -11.09 3.65 25.93
C ASP A 51 -10.71 4.06 24.50
N TRP A 52 -11.11 3.29 23.50
CA TRP A 52 -10.90 3.65 22.09
C TRP A 52 -11.71 4.87 21.69
N TYR A 53 -12.96 4.98 22.15
CA TYR A 53 -13.75 6.19 21.94
C TYR A 53 -13.02 7.42 22.48
N THR A 54 -12.50 7.36 23.72
CA THR A 54 -11.78 8.45 24.37
C THR A 54 -10.45 8.74 23.68
N PHE A 55 -9.62 7.72 23.40
CA PHE A 55 -8.36 7.87 22.68
C PHE A 55 -8.56 8.54 21.31
N ILE A 56 -9.42 7.98 20.46
CA ILE A 56 -9.63 8.50 19.10
C ILE A 56 -10.28 9.90 19.14
N SER A 57 -11.07 10.23 20.17
CA SER A 57 -11.80 11.51 20.21
C SER A 57 -11.07 12.61 20.97
N SER A 58 -10.02 12.31 21.74
CA SER A 58 -9.44 13.27 22.68
C SER A 58 -7.92 13.23 22.77
N ASP A 59 -7.26 12.23 22.19
CA ASP A 59 -5.79 12.16 22.18
C ASP A 59 -5.21 13.11 21.12
N ILE A 60 -4.46 14.11 21.58
CA ILE A 60 -3.91 15.18 20.74
C ILE A 60 -2.79 14.66 19.84
N ASP A 61 -1.97 13.74 20.34
CA ASP A 61 -0.81 13.22 19.62
C ASP A 61 -1.28 12.31 18.47
N PHE A 62 -2.25 11.44 18.73
CA PHE A 62 -2.91 10.67 17.69
C PHE A 62 -3.53 11.57 16.62
N ALA A 63 -4.31 12.57 17.01
CA ALA A 63 -4.99 13.43 16.05
C ALA A 63 -3.99 14.20 15.16
N ASN A 64 -2.93 14.75 15.76
CA ASN A 64 -1.89 15.47 15.03
C ASN A 64 -1.07 14.56 14.11
N ASP A 65 -0.70 13.36 14.60
CA ASP A 65 0.00 12.36 13.79
C ASP A 65 -0.88 11.93 12.60
N TYR A 66 -2.15 11.60 12.84
CA TYR A 66 -3.07 11.24 11.77
C TYR A 66 -3.27 12.37 10.75
N SER A 67 -3.47 13.61 11.19
CA SER A 67 -3.61 14.75 10.28
C SER A 67 -2.38 14.98 9.40
N SER A 68 -1.19 14.64 9.89
CA SER A 68 0.08 14.85 9.17
C SER A 68 0.45 13.66 8.29
N ASN A 69 0.15 12.45 8.75
CA ASN A 69 0.64 11.19 8.20
C ASN A 69 -0.50 10.25 7.78
N ALA A 70 -1.69 10.80 7.48
CA ALA A 70 -2.84 10.03 7.05
C ALA A 70 -2.45 9.07 5.91
N PRO A 71 -2.88 7.80 5.97
CA PRO A 71 -2.41 6.76 5.05
C PRO A 71 -2.94 6.95 3.62
N PHE A 72 -3.98 7.78 3.45
CA PHE A 72 -4.64 8.04 2.18
C PHE A 72 -4.99 9.52 2.06
N THR A 73 -4.77 10.08 0.87
CA THR A 73 -5.27 11.40 0.51
C THR A 73 -6.79 11.40 0.57
N SER A 74 -7.37 12.37 1.26
CA SER A 74 -8.82 12.47 1.44
C SER A 74 -9.38 13.68 0.70
N LEU A 75 -10.55 13.51 0.10
CA LEU A 75 -11.31 14.56 -0.56
C LEU A 75 -12.67 14.73 0.08
N VAL A 76 -13.11 15.97 0.19
CA VAL A 76 -14.51 16.33 0.39
C VAL A 76 -15.10 16.59 -0.99
N ILE A 77 -16.08 15.81 -1.39
CA ILE A 77 -16.73 15.93 -2.70
C ILE A 77 -18.23 16.15 -2.57
N SER A 78 -18.81 16.90 -3.50
CA SER A 78 -20.25 17.06 -3.64
C SER A 78 -20.74 16.24 -4.82
N ILE A 79 -21.72 15.34 -4.61
CA ILE A 79 -22.26 14.47 -5.66
C ILE A 79 -23.76 14.75 -5.82
N ALA A 80 -24.19 15.03 -7.06
CA ALA A 80 -25.59 15.33 -7.39
C ALA A 80 -26.18 16.49 -6.53
N LYS A 81 -27.51 16.52 -6.32
CA LYS A 81 -28.21 17.63 -5.61
C LYS A 81 -28.13 17.53 -4.06
N SER A 82 -26.98 17.17 -3.50
CA SER A 82 -26.65 16.92 -2.05
C SER A 82 -26.69 15.44 -1.65
N PRO A 83 -25.75 14.89 -0.84
CA PRO A 83 -24.91 15.50 0.21
C PRO A 83 -23.39 15.57 -0.08
N LEU A 84 -22.66 16.35 0.74
CA LEU A 84 -21.20 16.29 0.84
C LEU A 84 -20.74 14.90 1.32
N CYS A 85 -19.71 14.37 0.68
CA CYS A 85 -19.16 13.05 0.93
C CYS A 85 -17.64 13.10 1.16
N LEU A 86 -17.15 12.17 1.97
CA LEU A 86 -15.73 11.89 2.13
C LEU A 86 -15.32 10.77 1.18
N LEU A 87 -14.25 11.01 0.43
CA LEU A 87 -13.59 10.03 -0.42
C LEU A 87 -12.14 9.85 0.03
N GLU A 88 -11.77 8.65 0.47
CA GLU A 88 -10.36 8.26 0.70
C GLU A 88 -9.80 7.67 -0.60
N LEU A 89 -8.79 8.32 -1.17
CA LEU A 89 -8.16 7.90 -2.42
C LEU A 89 -7.17 6.75 -2.20
N LYS A 90 -7.43 5.64 -2.87
CA LYS A 90 -6.68 4.40 -2.93
C LYS A 90 -6.45 4.00 -4.40
N ALA A 91 -5.19 3.76 -4.78
CA ALA A 91 -4.80 3.54 -6.17
C ALA A 91 -5.49 2.32 -6.83
N ASP A 92 -5.70 1.24 -6.07
CA ASP A 92 -6.24 -0.03 -6.61
C ASP A 92 -7.76 -0.15 -6.51
N TYR A 93 -8.46 0.92 -6.10
CA TYR A 93 -9.89 0.85 -5.81
C TYR A 93 -10.73 1.24 -7.03
N ASN A 94 -11.67 0.36 -7.38
CA ASN A 94 -12.76 0.72 -8.27
C ASN A 94 -13.89 1.38 -7.46
N TYR A 95 -14.05 2.71 -7.60
CA TYR A 95 -15.06 3.50 -6.87
C TYR A 95 -16.49 3.32 -7.39
N CYS A 96 -16.70 2.60 -8.49
CA CYS A 96 -18.04 2.19 -8.91
C CYS A 96 -18.64 1.13 -7.98
N ARG A 97 -17.80 0.38 -7.26
CA ARG A 97 -18.25 -0.64 -6.31
C ARG A 97 -18.90 0.02 -5.10
N ARG A 98 -20.06 -0.51 -4.69
CA ARG A 98 -20.86 0.03 -3.58
C ARG A 98 -20.06 0.12 -2.26
N GLU A 99 -19.15 -0.81 -2.03
CA GLU A 99 -18.28 -0.87 -0.85
C GLU A 99 -17.23 0.26 -0.79
N ASN A 100 -16.84 0.79 -1.95
CA ASN A 100 -15.85 1.85 -2.12
C ASN A 100 -16.48 3.22 -2.37
N TRP A 101 -17.81 3.29 -2.36
CA TRP A 101 -18.55 4.53 -2.62
C TRP A 101 -18.24 5.60 -1.55
N PRO A 102 -18.09 6.88 -1.93
CA PRO A 102 -17.90 8.00 -1.01
C PRO A 102 -18.93 7.99 0.13
N LYS A 103 -18.46 8.20 1.35
CA LYS A 103 -19.33 8.16 2.54
C LYS A 103 -19.92 9.52 2.81
N SER A 104 -21.24 9.60 2.95
CA SER A 104 -21.91 10.85 3.31
C SER A 104 -21.52 11.28 4.72
N PHE A 105 -21.33 12.58 4.91
CA PHE A 105 -21.07 13.11 6.25
C PHE A 105 -22.29 12.96 7.17
N PRO A 106 -22.07 12.78 8.48
CA PRO A 106 -23.12 12.80 9.49
C PRO A 106 -23.59 14.24 9.77
N ILE A 107 -23.90 15.01 8.72
CA ILE A 107 -24.44 16.37 8.83
C ILE A 107 -25.98 16.26 8.97
N PRO A 108 -26.66 17.14 9.73
CA PRO A 108 -28.10 17.12 9.86
C PRO A 108 -28.84 17.08 8.53
N SER A 109 -29.95 16.34 8.48
CA SER A 109 -30.73 16.13 7.25
C SER A 109 -31.24 17.41 6.57
N TRP A 110 -31.32 18.52 7.31
CA TRP A 110 -31.74 19.81 6.75
C TRP A 110 -30.65 20.46 5.87
N PHE A 111 -29.36 20.20 6.12
CA PHE A 111 -28.28 20.64 5.21
C PHE A 111 -28.43 20.07 3.80
N SER A 112 -29.08 18.91 3.66
CA SER A 112 -29.35 18.28 2.37
C SER A 112 -30.55 18.88 1.63
N ARG A 113 -31.29 19.83 2.23
CA ARG A 113 -32.49 20.47 1.63
C ARG A 113 -32.19 21.75 0.85
N GLY A 114 -30.94 22.21 0.86
CA GLY A 114 -30.50 23.45 0.22
C GLY A 114 -29.17 23.26 -0.50
N TYR A 115 -28.65 24.34 -1.08
CA TYR A 115 -27.34 24.32 -1.74
C TYR A 115 -26.24 24.50 -0.71
N VAL A 116 -25.22 23.65 -0.77
CA VAL A 116 -24.04 23.72 0.10
C VAL A 116 -22.81 24.05 -0.73
N THR A 117 -22.14 25.11 -0.32
CA THR A 117 -20.90 25.58 -0.96
C THR A 117 -19.77 25.48 0.05
N VAL A 118 -18.64 24.88 -0.35
CA VAL A 118 -17.42 24.81 0.47
C VAL A 118 -16.51 25.97 0.08
N PHE A 119 -16.25 26.89 1.02
CA PHE A 119 -15.36 28.04 0.82
C PHE A 119 -13.90 27.73 1.12
N GLY A 120 -13.64 26.65 1.85
CA GLY A 120 -12.28 26.22 2.12
C GLY A 120 -12.21 25.03 3.08
N SER A 121 -11.09 24.34 3.04
CA SER A 121 -10.71 23.23 3.92
C SER A 121 -9.36 23.58 4.53
N CYS A 122 -9.29 23.65 5.86
CA CYS A 122 -8.07 24.02 6.54
C CYS A 122 -7.93 23.24 7.85
N LYS A 123 -6.79 22.56 8.03
CA LYS A 123 -6.42 21.80 9.26
C LYS A 123 -7.57 20.93 9.82
N GLY A 124 -8.32 20.33 8.90
CA GLY A 124 -9.43 19.41 9.16
C GLY A 124 -10.76 20.01 9.59
N LEU A 125 -10.91 21.32 9.45
CA LEU A 125 -12.21 21.98 9.45
C LEU A 125 -12.57 22.43 8.04
N LEU A 126 -13.88 22.53 7.77
CA LEU A 126 -14.42 23.12 6.55
C LEU A 126 -15.17 24.40 6.90
N CYS A 127 -15.04 25.42 6.04
CA CYS A 127 -15.94 26.57 6.02
C CYS A 127 -16.93 26.39 4.87
N LEU A 128 -18.22 26.44 5.17
CA LEU A 128 -19.27 26.20 4.20
C LEU A 128 -20.47 27.13 4.39
N SER A 129 -21.18 27.42 3.30
CA SER A 129 -22.50 28.04 3.37
C SER A 129 -23.60 27.06 3.08
N HIS A 130 -24.77 27.33 3.66
CA HIS A 130 -26.02 26.69 3.32
C HIS A 130 -27.04 27.76 2.93
N CYS A 131 -27.65 27.61 1.74
CA CYS A 131 -28.63 28.55 1.22
C CYS A 131 -29.96 27.83 0.87
N LEU A 132 -31.07 28.37 1.39
CA LEU A 132 -32.43 27.99 1.04
C LEU A 132 -33.10 29.13 0.26
N TYR A 133 -33.05 29.07 -1.08
CA TYR A 133 -33.58 30.12 -1.97
C TYR A 133 -35.03 30.50 -1.73
N ALA A 134 -35.87 29.56 -1.26
CA ALA A 134 -37.29 29.82 -1.04
C ALA A 134 -37.59 30.83 0.08
N ILE A 135 -36.62 31.08 0.97
CA ILE A 135 -36.80 31.92 2.17
C ILE A 135 -35.64 32.89 2.43
N GLU A 136 -34.71 33.05 1.48
CA GLU A 136 -33.52 33.93 1.58
C GLU A 136 -32.66 33.69 2.85
N GLU A 137 -32.72 32.48 3.42
CA GLU A 137 -31.95 32.13 4.61
C GLU A 137 -30.56 31.64 4.20
N TYR A 138 -29.53 32.39 4.61
CA TYR A 138 -28.12 32.13 4.31
C TYR A 138 -27.34 31.89 5.61
N GLY A 139 -26.82 30.68 5.83
CA GLY A 139 -25.99 30.39 7.00
C GLY A 139 -24.55 30.15 6.60
N LEU A 140 -23.59 30.73 7.34
CA LEU A 140 -22.17 30.42 7.22
C LEU A 140 -21.73 29.57 8.41
N TYR A 141 -21.09 28.45 8.14
CA TYR A 141 -20.75 27.44 9.14
C TYR A 141 -19.29 27.03 9.05
N VAL A 142 -18.70 26.73 10.20
CA VAL A 142 -17.48 25.93 10.32
C VAL A 142 -17.87 24.55 10.79
N CYS A 143 -17.37 23.49 10.15
CA CYS A 143 -17.67 22.11 10.56
C CYS A 143 -16.44 21.22 10.62
N ASN A 144 -16.43 20.29 11.59
CA ASN A 144 -15.63 19.08 11.52
C ASN A 144 -16.50 17.98 10.86
N PRO A 145 -16.26 17.66 9.59
CA PRO A 145 -17.12 16.76 8.86
C PRO A 145 -16.97 15.29 9.29
N LEU A 146 -15.86 14.89 9.92
CA LEU A 146 -15.67 13.52 10.44
C LEU A 146 -16.51 13.26 11.69
N LEU A 147 -16.64 14.27 12.54
CA LEU A 147 -17.38 14.17 13.79
C LEU A 147 -18.85 14.59 13.63
N GLY A 148 -19.21 15.23 12.51
CA GLY A 148 -20.55 15.79 12.30
C GLY A 148 -20.82 17.01 13.17
N GLU A 149 -19.77 17.67 13.63
CA GLU A 149 -19.86 18.86 14.48
C GLU A 149 -19.81 20.11 13.62
N TYR A 150 -20.62 21.10 13.96
CA TYR A 150 -20.65 22.37 13.26
C TYR A 150 -20.97 23.54 14.21
N ALA A 151 -20.53 24.72 13.81
CA ALA A 151 -20.81 25.97 14.48
C ALA A 151 -21.27 27.01 13.45
N LEU A 152 -22.33 27.75 13.79
CA LEU A 152 -22.81 28.89 13.01
C LEU A 152 -21.92 30.11 13.31
N LEU A 153 -21.44 30.77 12.26
CA LEU A 153 -20.70 32.02 12.37
C LEU A 153 -21.65 33.23 12.44
N PRO A 154 -21.18 34.40 12.94
CA PRO A 154 -21.98 35.62 12.95
C PRO A 154 -22.59 35.89 11.57
N HIS A 155 -23.92 35.89 11.51
CA HIS A 155 -24.65 36.07 10.27
C HIS A 155 -24.41 37.50 9.78
N PRO A 156 -23.80 37.68 8.59
CA PRO A 156 -23.68 39.02 8.05
C PRO A 156 -25.09 39.55 7.78
N LYS A 157 -25.44 40.71 8.38
CA LYS A 157 -26.75 41.32 8.16
C LYS A 157 -26.99 41.48 6.65
N PRO A 158 -28.13 41.02 6.10
CA PRO A 158 -28.41 41.13 4.68
C PRO A 158 -28.45 42.61 4.27
N ASP A 159 -27.40 43.08 3.60
CA ASP A 159 -27.34 44.43 3.04
C ASP A 159 -27.69 44.35 1.56
N ARG A 160 -28.85 44.90 1.20
CA ARG A 160 -29.33 44.96 -0.19
C ARG A 160 -28.38 45.76 -1.12
N LYS A 161 -27.44 46.52 -0.56
CA LYS A 161 -26.42 47.24 -1.32
C LYS A 161 -25.23 46.38 -1.71
N VAL A 162 -25.10 45.15 -1.20
CA VAL A 162 -24.01 44.23 -1.59
C VAL A 162 -24.38 43.48 -2.87
N SER A 163 -23.57 43.66 -3.91
CA SER A 163 -23.75 42.99 -5.21
C SER A 163 -23.08 41.62 -5.24
N GLU A 164 -21.88 41.50 -4.66
CA GLU A 164 -21.09 40.26 -4.63
C GLU A 164 -20.28 40.16 -3.33
N GLU A 165 -19.99 38.92 -2.92
CA GLU A 165 -19.19 38.60 -1.74
C GLU A 165 -18.19 37.51 -2.07
N ALA A 166 -17.03 37.53 -1.44
CA ALA A 166 -16.04 36.47 -1.51
C ALA A 166 -15.66 36.02 -0.10
N TYR A 167 -15.46 34.71 0.07
CA TYR A 167 -15.06 34.13 1.35
C TYR A 167 -13.79 33.30 1.20
N GLY A 168 -12.96 33.32 2.24
CA GLY A 168 -11.85 32.38 2.39
C GLY A 168 -11.63 31.97 3.83
N PHE A 169 -11.03 30.81 4.03
CA PHE A 169 -10.89 30.18 5.34
C PHE A 169 -9.47 29.71 5.54
N GLY A 170 -8.91 29.99 6.72
CA GLY A 170 -7.61 29.46 7.05
C GLY A 170 -7.28 29.50 8.55
N PHE A 171 -6.07 29.05 8.85
CA PHE A 171 -5.56 28.80 10.20
C PHE A 171 -4.22 29.51 10.40
N CYS A 172 -4.07 30.18 11.54
CA CYS A 172 -2.80 30.78 11.98
C CYS A 172 -2.07 29.80 12.92
N PRO A 173 -0.93 29.22 12.51
CA PRO A 173 -0.18 28.28 13.35
C PRO A 173 0.38 28.91 14.63
N GLU A 174 0.70 30.21 14.61
CA GLU A 174 1.29 30.94 15.73
C GLU A 174 0.29 31.14 16.87
N THR A 175 -0.96 31.46 16.55
CA THR A 175 -2.02 31.69 17.55
C THR A 175 -2.92 30.47 17.77
N GLY A 176 -2.91 29.51 16.85
CA GLY A 176 -3.84 28.37 16.85
C GLY A 176 -5.28 28.75 16.46
N GLU A 177 -5.48 29.94 15.88
CA GLU A 177 -6.80 30.47 15.57
C GLU A 177 -7.21 30.21 14.13
N TYR A 178 -8.51 29.98 13.93
CA TYR A 178 -9.12 29.94 12.61
C TYR A 178 -9.75 31.29 12.30
N LYS A 179 -9.55 31.76 11.06
CA LYS A 179 -10.13 33.02 10.60
C LYS A 179 -10.86 32.83 9.28
N VAL A 180 -11.96 33.56 9.13
CA VAL A 180 -12.69 33.68 7.87
C VAL A 180 -12.50 35.09 7.35
N LEU A 181 -11.97 35.21 6.14
CA LEU A 181 -11.94 36.45 5.38
C LEU A 181 -13.23 36.56 4.57
N ARG A 182 -13.84 37.74 4.60
CA ARG A 182 -14.98 38.11 3.75
C ARG A 182 -14.64 39.39 3.01
N ILE A 183 -14.79 39.41 1.70
CA ILE A 183 -14.63 40.63 0.89
C ILE A 183 -15.96 40.92 0.23
N LEU A 184 -16.54 42.10 0.46
CA LEU A 184 -17.83 42.49 -0.08
C LEU A 184 -17.68 43.61 -1.12
N MET A 185 -18.50 43.58 -2.15
CA MET A 185 -18.61 44.62 -3.18
C MET A 185 -19.96 45.33 -3.05
N ARG A 186 -19.97 46.66 -2.89
CA ARG A 186 -21.21 47.45 -2.74
C ARG A 186 -21.66 48.01 -4.09
N GLY A 187 -22.81 47.54 -4.57
CA GLY A 187 -23.29 47.76 -5.93
C GLY A 187 -24.04 49.07 -6.15
N TRP A 188 -23.34 50.21 -6.19
CA TRP A 188 -23.71 51.44 -6.93
C TRP A 188 -22.47 52.27 -7.37
N CYS A 189 -21.27 51.88 -6.94
CA CYS A 189 -20.00 52.44 -7.40
C CYS A 189 -19.07 51.29 -7.81
N LEU A 190 -18.70 51.22 -9.10
CA LEU A 190 -17.67 50.29 -9.57
C LEU A 190 -16.38 50.52 -8.76
N GLY A 191 -15.96 49.53 -7.97
CA GLY A 191 -14.66 49.50 -7.30
C GLY A 191 -14.63 49.70 -5.78
N GLN A 192 -15.76 50.02 -5.11
CA GLN A 192 -15.78 50.06 -3.64
C GLN A 192 -15.99 48.67 -3.05
N THR A 193 -14.91 48.12 -2.52
CA THR A 193 -14.84 46.82 -1.88
C THR A 193 -14.41 46.98 -0.43
N GLU A 194 -14.80 46.07 0.45
CA GLU A 194 -14.42 46.12 1.86
C GLU A 194 -14.02 44.70 2.29
N ALA A 195 -12.83 44.56 2.87
CA ALA A 195 -12.41 43.31 3.47
C ALA A 195 -12.75 43.32 4.96
N GLN A 196 -13.31 42.22 5.42
CA GLN A 196 -13.67 41.96 6.80
C GLN A 196 -13.11 40.60 7.23
N VAL A 197 -12.81 40.45 8.52
CA VAL A 197 -12.36 39.18 9.10
C VAL A 197 -13.19 38.83 10.32
N CYS A 198 -13.40 37.53 10.51
CA CYS A 198 -13.99 36.97 11.71
C CYS A 198 -13.07 35.86 12.22
N THR A 199 -12.60 35.99 13.46
CA THR A 199 -11.87 34.93 14.18
C THR A 199 -12.89 34.00 14.81
N VAL A 200 -12.84 32.74 14.38
CA VAL A 200 -13.85 31.73 14.72
C VAL A 200 -13.80 31.43 16.22
N GLY A 201 -14.90 31.71 16.91
CA GLY A 201 -15.03 31.45 18.36
C GLY A 201 -14.48 32.52 19.28
N VAL A 202 -13.91 33.58 18.72
CA VAL A 202 -13.42 34.75 19.47
C VAL A 202 -14.29 35.96 19.16
N ASP A 203 -14.51 36.25 17.88
CA ASP A 203 -15.27 37.40 17.43
C ASP A 203 -16.79 37.11 17.44
N ASP A 204 -17.59 38.02 18.02
CA ASP A 204 -19.06 37.97 17.98
C ASP A 204 -19.63 38.67 16.72
N ASP A 205 -18.82 39.44 15.98
CA ASP A 205 -19.17 40.11 14.72
C ASP A 205 -17.91 40.31 13.84
N TRP A 206 -18.11 40.69 12.58
CA TRP A 206 -17.04 40.89 11.60
C TRP A 206 -16.29 42.21 11.83
N ARG A 207 -14.94 42.16 11.85
CA ARG A 207 -14.07 43.35 11.92
C ARG A 207 -13.68 43.79 10.51
N VAL A 208 -13.84 45.07 10.22
CA VAL A 208 -13.35 45.68 8.96
C VAL A 208 -11.83 45.78 9.00
N LEU A 209 -11.17 45.24 7.98
CA LEU A 209 -9.73 45.28 7.80
C LEU A 209 -9.28 46.44 6.92
N MET A 210 -9.94 46.61 5.77
CA MET A 210 -9.59 47.65 4.82
C MET A 210 -10.73 47.96 3.84
N GLU A 211 -10.74 49.19 3.36
CA GLU A 211 -11.52 49.62 2.20
C GLU A 211 -10.72 49.43 0.90
N ASN A 212 -11.44 49.31 -0.22
CA ASN A 212 -10.93 49.09 -1.56
C ASN A 212 -10.05 47.84 -1.70
N ALA A 213 -10.39 46.76 -0.99
CA ALA A 213 -9.68 45.49 -1.06
C ALA A 213 -9.69 44.89 -2.50
N PRO A 214 -8.60 44.24 -2.94
CA PRO A 214 -8.56 43.58 -4.25
C PRO A 214 -9.59 42.44 -4.29
N PHE A 215 -10.65 42.62 -5.09
CA PHE A 215 -11.79 41.70 -5.09
C PHE A 215 -11.49 40.43 -5.89
N PRO A 216 -11.71 39.23 -5.33
CA PRO A 216 -11.44 37.98 -6.03
C PRO A 216 -12.23 37.87 -7.33
N HIS A 217 -11.50 37.57 -8.40
CA HIS A 217 -12.08 37.21 -9.69
C HIS A 217 -12.58 35.75 -9.72
N ALA A 218 -12.12 34.94 -8.75
CA ALA A 218 -12.25 33.49 -8.66
C ALA A 218 -13.57 32.85 -9.12
N ARG A 219 -13.42 31.57 -9.49
CA ARG A 219 -14.43 30.61 -9.97
C ARG A 219 -15.84 30.89 -9.46
N LYS A 220 -16.76 31.22 -10.37
CA LYS A 220 -18.20 31.10 -10.10
C LYS A 220 -18.49 29.62 -9.83
N LEU A 221 -18.95 29.31 -8.63
CA LEU A 221 -19.43 27.99 -8.24
C LEU A 221 -20.75 27.74 -8.99
N GLY A 222 -20.65 27.32 -10.25
CA GLY A 222 -21.81 27.27 -11.14
C GLY A 222 -22.84 26.23 -10.71
N HIS A 223 -24.09 26.68 -10.53
CA HIS A 223 -25.29 25.97 -11.01
C HIS A 223 -26.46 26.90 -11.36
N ILE A 224 -26.46 28.17 -10.92
CA ILE A 224 -27.56 29.12 -11.16
C ILE A 224 -26.96 30.50 -11.46
N ALA A 225 -27.52 31.22 -12.43
CA ALA A 225 -27.09 32.54 -12.89
C ALA A 225 -27.14 33.67 -11.81
N THR A 226 -27.55 33.35 -10.58
CA THR A 226 -27.83 34.30 -9.49
C THR A 226 -26.93 34.13 -8.26
N ASP A 227 -25.90 33.28 -8.29
CA ASP A 227 -24.97 33.15 -7.15
C ASP A 227 -24.08 34.40 -7.04
N ARG A 228 -24.08 35.01 -5.84
CA ARG A 228 -23.35 36.23 -5.51
C ARG A 228 -22.02 35.95 -4.79
N HIS A 229 -21.72 34.67 -4.50
CA HIS A 229 -20.57 34.28 -3.69
C HIS A 229 -19.40 33.78 -4.52
N ARG A 230 -18.19 34.22 -4.18
CA ARG A 230 -16.90 33.78 -4.72
C ARG A 230 -16.03 33.14 -3.64
N ILE A 231 -15.03 32.38 -4.05
CA ILE A 231 -14.08 31.71 -3.15
C ILE A 231 -12.71 32.37 -3.26
N CYS A 232 -12.04 32.67 -2.15
CA CYS A 232 -10.59 32.83 -2.14
C CYS A 232 -9.94 31.45 -2.26
N GLU A 233 -9.15 31.24 -3.31
CA GLU A 233 -8.99 29.92 -3.93
C GLU A 233 -8.17 28.92 -3.10
N VAL A 234 -7.05 29.33 -2.49
CA VAL A 234 -6.13 28.40 -1.82
C VAL A 234 -5.41 29.01 -0.63
N THR A 235 -4.92 28.17 0.28
CA THR A 235 -4.06 28.59 1.40
C THR A 235 -2.67 27.96 1.27
N VAL A 236 -1.61 28.76 1.31
CA VAL A 236 -0.21 28.32 1.29
C VAL A 236 0.58 29.11 2.32
N ASN A 237 1.42 28.44 3.12
CA ASN A 237 2.30 29.09 4.12
C ASN A 237 1.59 30.08 5.06
N GLY A 238 0.39 29.73 5.55
CA GLY A 238 -0.36 30.57 6.49
C GLY A 238 -1.02 31.80 5.85
N ALA A 239 -0.98 31.94 4.53
CA ALA A 239 -1.66 33.00 3.80
C ALA A 239 -2.70 32.42 2.83
N LEU A 240 -3.82 33.13 2.68
CA LEU A 240 -4.91 32.82 1.77
C LEU A 240 -4.71 33.59 0.46
N HIS A 241 -4.73 32.93 -0.69
CA HIS A 241 -4.41 33.51 -2.00
C HIS A 241 -5.62 33.54 -2.93
N TRP A 242 -5.67 34.58 -3.77
CA TRP A 242 -6.65 34.69 -4.84
C TRP A 242 -6.12 35.52 -6.01
N ILE A 243 -6.76 35.32 -7.16
CA ILE A 243 -6.53 36.11 -8.37
C ILE A 243 -7.62 37.18 -8.50
N THR A 244 -7.26 38.34 -9.05
CA THR A 244 -8.18 39.42 -9.43
C THR A 244 -8.12 39.68 -10.93
N GLU A 245 -9.22 40.14 -11.52
CA GLU A 245 -9.33 40.60 -12.92
C GLU A 245 -9.50 42.13 -12.92
N ASP A 246 -8.84 42.79 -11.97
CA ASP A 246 -8.90 44.23 -11.88
C ASP A 246 -8.04 44.85 -12.98
N LEU A 247 -8.68 45.26 -14.08
CA LEU A 247 -8.03 45.96 -15.20
C LEU A 247 -7.36 47.29 -14.78
N VAL A 248 -7.64 47.78 -13.56
CA VAL A 248 -7.09 49.02 -13.01
C VAL A 248 -5.78 48.77 -12.26
N ARG A 249 -5.55 47.56 -11.74
CA ARG A 249 -4.35 47.23 -10.93
C ARG A 249 -3.32 46.43 -11.76
N PRO A 250 -2.02 46.71 -11.59
CA PRO A 250 -0.97 45.98 -12.31
C PRO A 250 -0.74 44.55 -11.77
N ASP A 251 -1.05 44.34 -10.49
CA ASP A 251 -0.90 43.05 -9.82
C ASP A 251 -2.22 42.30 -9.84
N PHE A 252 -2.20 41.04 -10.26
CA PHE A 252 -3.39 40.17 -10.29
C PHE A 252 -3.41 39.12 -9.16
N LEU A 253 -2.28 38.89 -8.48
CA LEU A 253 -2.16 37.87 -7.44
C LEU A 253 -2.02 38.52 -6.07
N TYR A 254 -2.92 38.18 -5.15
CA TYR A 254 -2.94 38.72 -3.79
C TYR A 254 -2.98 37.60 -2.76
N SER A 255 -2.54 37.95 -1.56
CA SER A 255 -2.62 37.11 -0.38
C SER A 255 -3.15 37.88 0.81
N PHE A 256 -3.82 37.19 1.71
CA PHE A 256 -4.17 37.63 3.05
C PHE A 256 -3.38 36.79 4.04
N ASP A 257 -2.43 37.42 4.73
CA ASP A 257 -1.70 36.80 5.83
C ASP A 257 -2.65 36.63 7.02
N ILE A 258 -2.89 35.39 7.45
CA ILE A 258 -3.90 35.07 8.46
C ILE A 258 -3.43 35.51 9.85
N GLY A 259 -2.11 35.43 10.12
CA GLY A 259 -1.53 35.82 11.40
C GLY A 259 -1.47 37.33 11.54
N GLU A 260 -0.93 38.02 10.53
CA GLU A 260 -0.82 39.49 10.54
C GLU A 260 -2.12 40.23 10.21
N GLU A 261 -3.11 39.54 9.67
CA GLU A 261 -4.36 40.11 9.12
C GLU A 261 -4.12 41.21 8.07
N LYS A 262 -3.14 41.00 7.18
CA LYS A 262 -2.79 41.98 6.13
C LYS A 262 -2.95 41.40 4.72
N VAL A 263 -3.54 42.20 3.84
CA VAL A 263 -3.58 41.91 2.40
C VAL A 263 -2.31 42.45 1.74
N ARG A 264 -1.66 41.62 0.92
CA ARG A 264 -0.43 41.95 0.19
C ARG A 264 -0.51 41.46 -1.25
N SER A 265 0.10 42.19 -2.18
CA SER A 265 0.36 41.62 -3.51
C SER A 265 1.44 40.55 -3.40
N VAL A 266 1.34 39.53 -4.25
CA VAL A 266 2.28 38.42 -4.30
C VAL A 266 3.02 38.47 -5.63
N PRO A 267 4.33 38.18 -5.66
CA PRO A 267 5.09 38.28 -6.89
C PRO A 267 4.58 37.31 -7.96
N GLN A 268 4.23 37.86 -9.12
CA GLN A 268 3.54 37.17 -10.21
C GLN A 268 4.49 36.72 -11.33
N PRO A 269 4.22 35.60 -12.01
CA PRO A 269 5.04 35.12 -13.12
C PRO A 269 4.95 36.06 -14.33
N ARG A 270 6.05 36.18 -15.09
CA ARG A 270 6.06 36.97 -16.33
C ARG A 270 5.30 36.22 -17.42
N GLY A 271 4.43 36.94 -18.14
CA GLY A 271 3.73 36.41 -19.33
C GLY A 271 2.41 35.70 -19.06
N VAL A 272 1.92 35.67 -17.81
CA VAL A 272 0.57 35.19 -17.51
C VAL A 272 -0.45 36.28 -17.79
N VAL A 273 -1.48 35.94 -18.56
CA VAL A 273 -2.62 36.82 -18.86
C VAL A 273 -3.86 36.22 -18.23
N VAL A 274 -4.39 36.85 -17.17
CA VAL A 274 -5.61 36.38 -16.50
C VAL A 274 -6.80 36.52 -17.46
N ARG A 275 -7.55 35.43 -17.65
CA ARG A 275 -8.77 35.40 -18.48
C ARG A 275 -9.94 34.79 -17.71
N ASN A 276 -11.13 35.36 -17.89
CA ASN A 276 -12.32 35.02 -17.12
C ASN A 276 -12.73 33.55 -17.20
N GLY A 277 -12.61 32.82 -16.08
CA GLY A 277 -12.99 31.40 -15.98
C GLY A 277 -11.95 30.41 -16.50
N TRP A 278 -10.80 30.89 -17.01
CA TRP A 278 -9.72 30.06 -17.58
C TRP A 278 -8.44 30.09 -16.74
N THR A 279 -8.43 30.84 -15.63
CA THR A 279 -7.29 30.95 -14.71
C THR A 279 -7.75 30.68 -13.27
N SER A 280 -7.03 29.82 -12.55
CA SER A 280 -7.31 29.49 -11.15
C SER A 280 -6.04 29.15 -10.38
N LEU A 281 -6.09 29.22 -9.05
CA LEU A 281 -5.00 28.80 -8.18
C LEU A 281 -5.17 27.37 -7.67
N GLY A 282 -4.04 26.76 -7.33
CA GLY A 282 -3.96 25.47 -6.68
C GLY A 282 -2.76 25.32 -5.77
N VAL A 283 -2.69 24.17 -5.10
CA VAL A 283 -1.54 23.76 -4.31
C VAL A 283 -1.13 22.36 -4.73
N LEU A 284 0.05 22.22 -5.33
CA LEU A 284 0.61 20.92 -5.68
C LEU A 284 2.00 20.81 -5.05
N ARG A 285 2.26 19.68 -4.39
CA ARG A 285 3.53 19.43 -3.67
C ARG A 285 3.92 20.58 -2.71
N GLY A 286 2.92 21.23 -2.10
CA GLY A 286 3.11 22.38 -1.21
C GLY A 286 3.44 23.71 -1.89
N CYS A 287 3.58 23.74 -3.22
CA CYS A 287 3.85 24.95 -3.98
C CYS A 287 2.56 25.65 -4.39
N LEU A 288 2.55 26.99 -4.38
CA LEU A 288 1.47 27.78 -4.99
C LEU A 288 1.52 27.62 -6.51
N CYS A 289 0.39 27.26 -7.11
CA CYS A 289 0.26 27.05 -8.55
C CYS A 289 -0.77 27.98 -9.18
N ILE A 290 -0.52 28.40 -10.42
CA ILE A 290 -1.52 29.03 -11.30
C ILE A 290 -1.81 28.06 -12.44
N TYR A 291 -3.07 27.67 -12.58
CA TYR A 291 -3.57 26.89 -13.69
C TYR A 291 -4.19 27.80 -14.73
N GLN A 292 -3.77 27.66 -15.97
CA GLN A 292 -4.29 28.42 -17.08
C GLN A 292 -4.66 27.49 -18.22
N SER A 293 -5.95 27.47 -18.56
CA SER A 293 -6.36 26.87 -19.82
C SER A 293 -6.11 27.86 -20.95
N ALA A 294 -5.22 27.49 -21.88
CA ALA A 294 -4.90 28.30 -23.05
C ALA A 294 -5.89 28.00 -24.19
N SER A 295 -5.94 28.86 -25.21
CA SER A 295 -6.64 28.52 -26.46
C SER A 295 -6.20 27.11 -26.90
N PRO A 296 -7.12 26.19 -27.22
CA PRO A 296 -6.80 24.77 -27.44
C PRO A 296 -5.59 24.59 -28.39
N PRO A 297 -4.65 23.67 -28.09
CA PRO A 297 -4.87 22.41 -27.38
C PRO A 297 -4.03 22.24 -26.09
N GLN A 298 -3.77 23.29 -25.30
CA GLN A 298 -2.83 23.22 -24.17
C GLN A 298 -3.40 23.76 -22.84
N PHE A 299 -3.08 23.06 -21.75
CA PHE A 299 -3.35 23.45 -20.37
C PHE A 299 -2.03 23.70 -19.63
N ASP A 300 -1.84 24.90 -19.09
CA ASP A 300 -0.59 25.33 -18.46
C ASP A 300 -0.67 25.31 -16.93
N ILE A 301 0.42 24.84 -16.31
CA ILE A 301 0.63 24.88 -14.87
C ILE A 301 1.88 25.71 -14.58
N TRP A 302 1.71 26.80 -13.84
CA TRP A 302 2.81 27.59 -13.31
C TRP A 302 3.02 27.23 -11.85
N TRP A 303 4.26 26.95 -11.46
CA TRP A 303 4.65 26.56 -10.11
C TRP A 303 5.56 27.63 -9.50
N MET A 304 5.24 28.13 -8.32
CA MET A 304 6.16 28.94 -7.54
C MET A 304 7.02 28.00 -6.67
N LYS A 305 8.21 27.62 -7.14
CA LYS A 305 9.08 26.66 -6.45
C LYS A 305 9.61 27.19 -5.12
N GLU A 306 9.84 28.50 -5.04
CA GLU A 306 10.23 29.20 -3.82
C GLU A 306 9.22 30.31 -3.54
N TYR A 307 8.51 30.20 -2.41
CA TYR A 307 7.41 31.11 -2.10
C TYR A 307 7.89 32.57 -2.01
N GLY A 308 7.26 33.45 -2.78
CA GLY A 308 7.60 34.88 -2.83
C GLY A 308 8.79 35.24 -3.73
N VAL A 309 9.38 34.29 -4.46
CA VAL A 309 10.50 34.54 -5.38
C VAL A 309 10.01 34.52 -6.83
N VAL A 310 10.08 35.65 -7.54
CA VAL A 310 9.58 35.78 -8.93
C VAL A 310 10.29 34.83 -9.88
N GLU A 311 11.60 34.69 -9.73
CA GLU A 311 12.47 33.87 -10.57
C GLU A 311 12.22 32.37 -10.39
N SER A 312 11.53 31.98 -9.33
CA SER A 312 11.21 30.57 -9.03
C SER A 312 9.97 30.05 -9.77
N TRP A 313 9.25 30.92 -10.48
CA TRP A 313 8.11 30.52 -11.28
C TRP A 313 8.53 29.68 -12.48
N THR A 314 8.11 28.41 -12.51
CA THR A 314 8.35 27.49 -13.64
C THR A 314 7.04 27.11 -14.32
N LYS A 315 7.03 27.04 -15.66
CA LYS A 315 5.86 26.66 -16.45
C LYS A 315 5.98 25.22 -16.94
N GLU A 316 4.89 24.49 -16.85
CA GLU A 316 4.68 23.16 -17.42
C GLU A 316 3.38 23.15 -18.23
N SER A 317 3.28 22.26 -19.21
CA SER A 317 2.25 22.34 -20.24
C SER A 317 1.74 20.95 -20.61
N ILE A 318 0.43 20.75 -20.45
CA ILE A 318 -0.28 19.50 -20.68
C ILE A 318 -1.09 19.63 -21.98
N LEU A 319 -0.96 18.64 -22.87
CA LEU A 319 -1.73 18.58 -24.11
C LEU A 319 -3.15 18.08 -23.84
N TYR A 320 -4.16 18.72 -24.42
CA TYR A 320 -5.57 18.30 -24.29
C TYR A 320 -5.84 16.91 -24.89
N SER A 321 -5.04 16.46 -25.86
CA SER A 321 -5.14 15.10 -26.41
C SER A 321 -4.94 14.01 -25.35
N SER A 322 -4.25 14.35 -24.26
CA SER A 322 -4.03 13.49 -23.11
C SER A 322 -5.23 13.40 -22.15
N ILE A 323 -6.27 14.21 -22.37
CA ILE A 323 -7.46 14.28 -21.53
C ILE A 323 -8.69 13.78 -22.34
N PRO A 324 -9.38 12.72 -21.89
CA PRO A 324 -10.43 12.04 -22.68
C PRO A 324 -11.74 12.84 -22.88
N HIS A 325 -11.82 14.09 -22.44
CA HIS A 325 -13.05 14.90 -22.41
C HIS A 325 -12.90 16.22 -23.18
N SER A 326 -14.03 16.92 -23.35
CA SER A 326 -14.17 18.08 -24.25
C SER A 326 -13.07 19.13 -24.09
N PRO A 327 -12.48 19.67 -25.18
CA PRO A 327 -11.50 20.75 -25.12
C PRO A 327 -12.08 22.10 -24.66
N LEU A 328 -13.40 22.18 -24.45
CA LEU A 328 -14.09 23.38 -23.99
C LEU A 328 -14.31 23.43 -22.47
N ASP A 329 -13.95 22.37 -21.73
CA ASP A 329 -14.18 22.30 -20.29
C ASP A 329 -12.97 22.83 -19.49
N PRO A 330 -13.20 23.68 -18.47
CA PRO A 330 -12.16 24.03 -17.52
C PRO A 330 -11.76 22.83 -16.65
N TYR A 331 -10.45 22.63 -16.51
CA TYR A 331 -9.84 21.58 -15.69
C TYR A 331 -9.14 22.17 -14.48
N TYR A 332 -9.31 21.53 -13.32
CA TYR A 332 -8.83 22.01 -12.04
C TYR A 332 -8.05 20.91 -11.35
N PRO A 333 -6.70 20.97 -11.36
CA PRO A 333 -5.88 20.10 -10.54
C PRO A 333 -6.20 20.31 -9.05
N ILE A 334 -6.33 19.21 -8.33
CA ILE A 334 -6.75 19.18 -6.93
C ILE A 334 -5.58 18.82 -6.03
N VAL A 335 -4.90 17.72 -6.34
CA VAL A 335 -3.87 17.13 -5.49
C VAL A 335 -2.98 16.19 -6.31
N VAL A 336 -1.74 16.00 -5.88
CA VAL A 336 -0.86 14.93 -6.37
C VAL A 336 -1.17 13.66 -5.58
N TRP A 337 -1.37 12.54 -6.28
CA TRP A 337 -1.69 11.24 -5.71
C TRP A 337 -0.99 10.13 -6.52
N LYS A 338 -1.12 8.86 -6.10
CA LYS A 338 -0.62 7.67 -6.82
C LYS A 338 0.78 7.87 -7.43
N ASP A 339 1.79 7.95 -6.56
CA ASP A 339 3.21 8.05 -6.93
C ASP A 339 3.57 9.15 -7.94
N GLY A 340 2.81 10.25 -7.96
CA GLY A 340 3.16 11.45 -8.74
C GLY A 340 2.11 11.89 -9.76
N GLU A 341 1.07 11.09 -9.99
CA GLU A 341 -0.09 11.46 -10.81
C GLU A 341 -0.81 12.69 -10.22
N VAL A 342 -1.44 13.49 -11.09
CA VAL A 342 -2.20 14.68 -10.71
C VAL A 342 -3.69 14.40 -10.86
N LEU A 343 -4.43 14.55 -9.77
CA LEU A 343 -5.89 14.43 -9.80
C LEU A 343 -6.51 15.73 -10.30
N ILE A 344 -7.34 15.64 -11.33
CA ILE A 344 -7.95 16.78 -12.03
C ILE A 344 -9.47 16.64 -12.00
N HIS A 345 -10.17 17.72 -11.65
CA HIS A 345 -11.63 17.81 -11.70
C HIS A 345 -12.09 18.72 -12.84
N SER A 346 -13.18 18.35 -13.52
CA SER A 346 -13.82 19.19 -14.55
C SER A 346 -15.15 19.76 -14.07
N ASP A 347 -15.58 20.89 -14.64
CA ASP A 347 -16.90 21.49 -14.32
C ASP A 347 -18.09 20.61 -14.74
N LEU A 348 -17.89 19.67 -15.68
CA LEU A 348 -18.90 18.66 -16.03
C LEU A 348 -18.99 17.52 -15.02
N GLY A 349 -18.07 17.48 -14.06
CA GLY A 349 -18.08 16.59 -12.91
C GLY A 349 -17.33 15.28 -13.07
N SER A 350 -16.38 15.25 -14.01
CA SER A 350 -15.40 14.17 -14.13
C SER A 350 -14.26 14.38 -13.13
N LEU A 351 -13.71 13.27 -12.63
CA LEU A 351 -12.51 13.23 -11.80
C LEU A 351 -11.48 12.34 -12.51
N LEU A 352 -10.33 12.90 -12.89
CA LEU A 352 -9.35 12.26 -13.77
C LEU A 352 -7.99 12.17 -13.08
N SER A 353 -7.28 11.05 -13.25
CA SER A 353 -5.87 10.92 -12.90
C SER A 353 -5.01 11.20 -14.11
N TYR A 354 -4.22 12.26 -14.10
CA TYR A 354 -3.23 12.53 -15.14
C TYR A 354 -1.85 12.04 -14.70
N ASN A 355 -1.25 11.15 -15.48
CA ASN A 355 0.13 10.75 -15.31
C ASN A 355 1.04 11.69 -16.13
N PRO A 356 1.90 12.50 -15.48
CA PRO A 356 2.78 13.43 -16.18
C PRO A 356 3.94 12.75 -16.94
N GLU A 357 4.33 11.52 -16.57
CA GLU A 357 5.40 10.78 -17.25
C GLU A 357 4.91 10.13 -18.54
N GLU A 358 3.74 9.50 -18.48
CA GLU A 358 3.10 8.83 -19.62
C GLU A 358 2.29 9.80 -20.49
N GLU A 359 2.06 11.03 -20.02
CA GLU A 359 1.18 12.02 -20.62
C GLU A 359 -0.24 11.47 -20.93
N ILE A 360 -0.78 10.62 -20.05
CA ILE A 360 -2.10 9.97 -20.22
C ILE A 360 -2.99 10.26 -19.02
N SER A 361 -4.27 10.57 -19.27
CA SER A 361 -5.29 10.66 -18.22
C SER A 361 -6.19 9.43 -18.17
N THR A 362 -6.47 8.95 -16.96
CA THR A 362 -7.43 7.88 -16.69
C THR A 362 -8.61 8.38 -15.87
N ASP A 363 -9.82 7.88 -16.13
CA ASP A 363 -11.02 8.26 -15.38
C ASP A 363 -11.01 7.60 -13.99
N VAL A 364 -11.08 8.42 -12.93
CA VAL A 364 -11.33 7.96 -11.56
C VAL A 364 -12.83 7.72 -11.45
N THR A 365 -13.26 6.60 -12.02
CA THR A 365 -14.67 6.27 -12.26
C THR A 365 -15.55 6.34 -11.00
N LEU A 366 -16.19 7.49 -10.80
CA LEU A 366 -17.32 7.70 -9.87
C LEU A 366 -18.68 7.43 -10.55
N ASN A 367 -18.65 6.85 -11.76
CA ASN A 367 -19.71 6.94 -12.75
C ASN A 367 -20.83 5.91 -12.52
N ARG A 368 -21.75 6.18 -11.59
CA ARG A 368 -23.14 5.69 -11.73
C ARG A 368 -23.84 6.62 -12.71
N LYS A 369 -24.52 6.08 -13.73
CA LYS A 369 -25.09 6.74 -14.93
C LYS A 369 -25.80 8.11 -14.79
N HIS A 370 -25.98 8.67 -13.59
CA HIS A 370 -26.59 9.98 -13.34
C HIS A 370 -25.98 10.76 -12.14
N CYS A 371 -24.76 10.44 -11.68
CA CYS A 371 -24.10 11.12 -10.55
C CYS A 371 -22.90 11.96 -11.02
N ARG A 372 -23.03 13.29 -11.03
CA ARG A 372 -21.93 14.22 -11.33
C ARG A 372 -21.28 14.70 -10.03
N CYS A 373 -19.95 14.76 -10.00
CA CYS A 373 -19.20 15.48 -8.97
C CYS A 373 -19.31 16.98 -9.27
N PHE A 374 -19.72 17.81 -8.32
CA PHE A 374 -19.86 19.25 -8.55
C PHE A 374 -18.79 20.09 -7.88
N SER A 375 -18.13 19.52 -6.89
CA SER A 375 -17.01 20.14 -6.19
C SER A 375 -16.17 19.05 -5.57
N ALA A 376 -14.85 19.24 -5.56
CA ALA A 376 -13.89 18.38 -4.92
C ALA A 376 -12.80 19.25 -4.28
N VAL A 377 -12.60 19.10 -2.98
CA VAL A 377 -11.64 19.88 -2.19
C VAL A 377 -10.75 18.93 -1.40
N PRO A 378 -9.42 19.12 -1.38
CA PRO A 378 -8.53 18.35 -0.52
C PRO A 378 -8.92 18.51 0.95
N TYR A 379 -8.93 17.41 1.69
CA TYR A 379 -9.31 17.39 3.09
C TYR A 379 -8.24 16.72 3.93
N VAL A 380 -7.80 17.41 4.96
CA VAL A 380 -6.90 16.88 5.99
C VAL A 380 -7.76 16.34 7.13
N PRO A 381 -7.77 15.03 7.44
CA PRO A 381 -8.62 14.48 8.49
C PRO A 381 -8.29 15.03 9.88
N CYS A 382 -9.31 15.41 10.67
CA CYS A 382 -9.15 15.83 12.07
C CYS A 382 -10.12 15.10 12.99
N PHE A 383 -9.59 14.44 14.02
CA PHE A 383 -10.37 13.68 15.00
C PHE A 383 -10.65 14.43 16.31
N LEU A 384 -10.14 15.65 16.45
CA LEU A 384 -10.41 16.53 17.59
C LEU A 384 -11.80 17.17 17.45
N SER A 385 -12.50 17.29 18.58
CA SER A 385 -13.77 18.01 18.59
C SER A 385 -13.56 19.47 18.23
N LEU A 386 -14.52 20.04 17.50
CA LEU A 386 -14.60 21.46 17.18
C LEU A 386 -14.43 22.34 18.43
N LYS A 387 -14.96 21.88 19.59
CA LYS A 387 -14.81 22.57 20.87
C LYS A 387 -13.37 22.61 21.37
N ASP A 388 -12.61 21.55 21.15
CA ASP A 388 -11.23 21.43 21.64
C ASP A 388 -10.29 22.21 20.73
N VAL A 389 -10.52 22.12 19.40
CA VAL A 389 -9.82 22.90 18.38
C VAL A 389 -10.03 24.41 18.57
N MET A 390 -11.20 24.84 19.05
CA MET A 390 -11.50 26.25 19.30
C MET A 390 -11.04 26.76 20.68
N LYS A 391 -10.71 25.88 21.64
CA LYS A 391 -10.30 26.25 23.00
C LYS A 391 -8.80 26.46 23.17
N THR A 392 -7.98 25.92 22.28
CA THR A 392 -6.51 26.02 22.35
C THR A 392 -5.97 27.46 22.22
N GLY A 393 -6.82 28.47 22.01
CA GLY A 393 -6.47 29.89 22.02
C GLY A 393 -7.08 30.75 23.15
N GLN A 394 -7.85 30.19 24.10
CA GLN A 394 -8.46 31.02 25.17
C GLN A 394 -7.60 31.04 26.44
N VAL A 395 -7.01 32.20 26.73
CA VAL A 395 -6.67 32.60 28.10
C VAL A 395 -7.97 32.68 28.91
N GLU A 396 -7.99 32.13 30.13
CA GLU A 396 -9.16 32.19 31.03
C GLU A 396 -9.71 33.62 31.14
N GLY A 397 -10.89 33.90 30.57
CA GLY A 397 -11.57 35.18 30.82
C GLY A 397 -12.50 35.72 29.72
N VAL A 398 -12.45 35.25 28.48
CA VAL A 398 -13.28 35.82 27.39
C VAL A 398 -14.26 34.78 26.85
N ARG A 399 -15.56 34.95 27.17
CA ARG A 399 -16.65 34.12 26.61
C ARG A 399 -17.25 34.79 25.37
N GLY A 400 -16.77 34.45 24.17
CA GLY A 400 -17.57 34.59 22.94
C GLY A 400 -18.68 33.53 22.90
N LYS A 401 -19.87 33.86 22.38
CA LYS A 401 -21.02 32.94 22.32
C LYS A 401 -21.10 32.27 20.93
N LEU A 402 -20.40 31.14 20.76
CA LEU A 402 -20.69 30.26 19.62
C LEU A 402 -21.99 29.49 19.84
N ASN A 403 -22.86 29.49 18.84
CA ASN A 403 -24.05 28.63 18.80
C ASN A 403 -23.64 27.21 18.38
N PHE A 404 -23.14 26.43 19.34
CA PHE A 404 -22.91 25.00 19.14
C PHE A 404 -24.26 24.28 19.03
N VAL A 405 -24.59 23.81 17.83
CA VAL A 405 -25.73 22.89 17.66
C VAL A 405 -25.17 21.49 17.55
N MET A 406 -25.13 20.77 18.68
CA MET A 406 -24.92 19.33 18.66
C MET A 406 -26.29 18.68 18.51
N GLU A 407 -26.57 17.98 17.41
CA GLU A 407 -27.71 17.06 17.41
C GLU A 407 -27.31 15.80 18.19
N PRO A 408 -27.89 15.52 19.36
CA PRO A 408 -27.72 14.22 19.97
C PRO A 408 -28.35 13.20 19.03
N LYS A 409 -27.55 12.22 18.57
CA LYS A 409 -28.12 10.98 18.07
C LYS A 409 -28.97 10.40 19.19
N LYS A 410 -30.28 10.60 19.14
CA LYS A 410 -31.25 9.76 19.85
C LYS A 410 -31.11 8.38 19.21
N SER A 411 -30.19 7.56 19.72
CA SER A 411 -30.37 6.12 19.62
C SER A 411 -31.70 5.83 20.30
N LYS A 412 -32.72 5.54 19.49
CA LYS A 412 -33.94 4.92 20.01
C LYS A 412 -33.47 3.71 20.81
N GLY A 413 -33.92 3.63 22.06
CA GLY A 413 -33.50 2.61 23.00
C GLY A 413 -33.59 1.21 22.39
N ALA A 414 -32.44 0.67 21.99
CA ALA A 414 -32.23 -0.75 22.09
C ALA A 414 -31.76 -0.99 23.52
N SER A 415 -32.58 -1.70 24.28
CA SER A 415 -32.25 -2.27 25.58
C SER A 415 -30.86 -2.93 25.53
N ALA A 416 -29.83 -2.22 25.98
CA ALA A 416 -28.51 -2.78 26.28
C ALA A 416 -28.00 -2.27 27.64
N ASN A 417 -28.92 -2.10 28.59
CA ASN A 417 -28.58 -2.15 30.02
C ASN A 417 -28.82 -3.58 30.50
N LYS A 418 -27.84 -4.46 30.27
CA LYS A 418 -27.53 -5.63 31.11
C LYS A 418 -26.24 -6.28 30.61
N HIS A 419 -25.22 -6.23 31.47
CA HIS A 419 -23.90 -6.86 31.40
C HIS A 419 -22.87 -6.27 30.42
N TRP A 420 -22.27 -5.13 30.80
CA TRP A 420 -20.92 -4.74 30.37
C TRP A 420 -19.92 -4.86 31.53
N ASN A 421 -19.88 -6.05 32.16
CA ASN A 421 -18.85 -6.42 33.16
C ASN A 421 -17.81 -7.38 32.56
N ALA A 422 -17.59 -7.33 31.25
CA ALA A 422 -16.45 -7.98 30.62
C ALA A 422 -15.56 -6.87 30.07
N THR A 423 -14.34 -6.77 30.60
CA THR A 423 -13.26 -5.97 30.01
C THR A 423 -12.99 -6.55 28.63
N THR A 424 -13.44 -5.88 27.57
CA THR A 424 -13.24 -6.36 26.20
C THR A 424 -11.76 -6.24 25.86
N ALA A 425 -11.08 -7.37 25.74
CA ALA A 425 -9.67 -7.41 25.34
C ALA A 425 -9.58 -7.25 23.82
N ILE A 426 -8.46 -6.74 23.32
CA ILE A 426 -8.14 -6.72 21.87
C ILE A 426 -8.30 -8.11 21.20
N GLN A 427 -8.22 -9.18 21.99
CA GLN A 427 -8.43 -10.57 21.56
C GLN A 427 -9.87 -10.85 21.14
N ASP A 428 -10.81 -10.00 21.55
CA ASP A 428 -12.24 -10.11 21.24
C ASP A 428 -12.60 -9.42 19.90
N LEU A 429 -11.63 -8.79 19.22
CA LEU A 429 -11.82 -8.26 17.88
C LEU A 429 -11.96 -9.39 16.85
N PRO A 430 -12.79 -9.22 15.81
CA PRO A 430 -12.82 -10.14 14.69
C PRO A 430 -11.43 -10.35 14.08
N THR A 431 -11.08 -11.61 13.78
CA THR A 431 -9.77 -12.01 13.26
C THR A 431 -9.31 -11.17 12.08
N TYR A 432 -10.21 -10.84 11.14
CA TYR A 432 -9.85 -10.05 9.96
C TYR A 432 -9.39 -8.61 10.29
N ILE A 433 -9.91 -8.01 11.37
CA ILE A 433 -9.46 -6.68 11.84
C ILE A 433 -8.07 -6.81 12.45
N LEU A 434 -7.84 -7.86 13.25
CA LEU A 434 -6.53 -8.13 13.82
C LEU A 434 -5.47 -8.39 12.74
N VAL A 435 -5.82 -9.13 11.69
CA VAL A 435 -4.93 -9.37 10.53
C VAL A 435 -4.58 -8.04 9.85
N ASP A 436 -5.55 -7.17 9.56
CA ASP A 436 -5.31 -5.89 8.89
C ASP A 436 -4.50 -4.91 9.78
N ILE A 437 -4.69 -4.96 11.10
CA ILE A 437 -3.87 -4.17 12.03
C ILE A 437 -2.44 -4.73 12.05
N PHE A 438 -2.28 -6.02 12.30
CA PHE A 438 -0.97 -6.64 12.50
C PHE A 438 -0.16 -6.71 11.20
N SER A 439 -0.80 -6.78 10.02
CA SER A 439 -0.12 -6.73 8.71
C SER A 439 0.65 -5.42 8.49
N ARG A 440 0.24 -4.34 9.17
CA ARG A 440 0.78 -2.99 9.02
C ARG A 440 1.83 -2.60 10.07
N ILE A 441 2.07 -3.47 11.05
CA ILE A 441 3.04 -3.24 12.15
C ILE A 441 4.45 -3.62 11.69
N PRO A 442 5.52 -2.91 12.12
CA PRO A 442 6.89 -3.28 11.78
C PRO A 442 7.26 -4.74 12.17
N ARG A 443 8.11 -5.37 11.34
CA ARG A 443 8.49 -6.80 11.46
C ARG A 443 9.03 -7.16 12.84
N THR A 444 9.93 -6.33 13.37
CA THR A 444 10.58 -6.54 14.68
C THR A 444 9.56 -6.52 15.82
N THR A 445 8.55 -5.67 15.71
CA THR A 445 7.44 -5.53 16.66
C THR A 445 6.51 -6.73 16.57
N ILE A 446 6.10 -7.17 15.36
CA ILE A 446 5.26 -8.36 15.18
C ILE A 446 5.89 -9.63 15.77
N ILE A 447 7.19 -9.83 15.56
CA ILE A 447 7.90 -10.98 16.15
C ILE A 447 7.86 -10.92 17.68
N SER A 448 7.98 -9.72 18.25
CA SER A 448 7.91 -9.52 19.70
C SER A 448 6.49 -9.76 20.24
N MET A 449 5.46 -9.40 19.46
CA MET A 449 4.05 -9.57 19.82
C MET A 449 3.64 -11.04 19.98
N LYS A 450 4.33 -11.97 19.31
CA LYS A 450 4.13 -13.42 19.53
C LYS A 450 4.34 -13.85 20.99
N ARG A 451 5.05 -13.05 21.80
CA ARG A 451 5.33 -13.36 23.21
C ARG A 451 4.26 -12.86 24.18
N ILE A 452 3.28 -12.08 23.70
CA ILE A 452 2.33 -11.38 24.56
C ILE A 452 1.19 -12.31 25.00
N CYS A 453 0.51 -12.97 24.06
CA CYS A 453 -0.55 -13.94 24.39
C CYS A 453 -0.66 -15.06 23.36
N LYS A 454 -1.36 -16.14 23.72
CA LYS A 454 -1.57 -17.31 22.83
C LYS A 454 -2.37 -16.94 21.57
N THR A 455 -3.35 -16.06 21.69
CA THR A 455 -4.19 -15.61 20.56
C THR A 455 -3.34 -14.94 19.49
N TRP A 456 -2.46 -14.02 19.89
CA TRP A 456 -1.55 -13.33 18.97
C TRP A 456 -0.46 -14.27 18.44
N TYR A 457 0.06 -15.15 19.28
CA TYR A 457 0.99 -16.19 18.82
C TYR A 457 0.37 -17.03 17.70
N ASN A 458 -0.88 -17.49 17.88
CA ASN A 458 -1.58 -18.30 16.89
C ASN A 458 -1.89 -17.49 15.62
N LEU A 459 -2.44 -16.28 15.76
CA LEU A 459 -2.74 -15.40 14.63
C LEU A 459 -1.49 -15.08 13.80
N ILE A 460 -0.40 -14.69 14.46
CA ILE A 460 0.83 -14.30 13.77
C ILE A 460 1.52 -15.54 13.16
N SER A 461 1.41 -16.71 13.79
CA SER A 461 1.97 -17.95 13.25
C SER A 461 1.16 -18.54 12.10
N ASP A 462 -0.05 -18.03 11.87
CA ASP A 462 -0.91 -18.50 10.80
C ASP A 462 -0.30 -18.16 9.42
N PRO A 463 -0.15 -19.13 8.50
CA PRO A 463 0.38 -18.88 7.17
C PRO A 463 -0.41 -17.83 6.37
N HIS A 464 -1.73 -17.74 6.55
CA HIS A 464 -2.57 -16.74 5.90
C HIS A 464 -2.24 -15.33 6.40
N PHE A 465 -1.98 -15.17 7.71
CA PHE A 465 -1.49 -13.90 8.25
C PHE A 465 -0.13 -13.54 7.64
N GLY A 466 0.81 -14.50 7.58
CA GLY A 466 2.11 -14.30 6.94
C GLY A 466 1.96 -13.82 5.49
N ASN A 467 1.18 -14.54 4.68
CA ASN A 467 0.91 -14.17 3.29
C ASN A 467 0.34 -12.76 3.17
N THR A 468 -0.64 -12.41 4.02
CA THR A 468 -1.25 -11.08 4.03
C THR A 468 -0.24 -10.00 4.44
N TYR A 469 0.51 -10.23 5.51
CA TYR A 469 1.55 -9.33 6.02
C TYR A 469 2.61 -9.05 4.94
N PHE A 470 3.19 -10.08 4.33
CA PHE A 470 4.26 -9.90 3.34
C PHE A 470 3.73 -9.36 2.00
N ALA A 471 2.48 -9.66 1.62
CA ALA A 471 1.83 -9.03 0.47
C ALA A 471 1.65 -7.52 0.66
N THR A 472 1.23 -7.08 1.86
CA THR A 472 1.05 -5.64 2.15
C THR A 472 2.35 -4.84 2.17
N GLN A 473 3.52 -5.49 2.28
CA GLN A 473 4.81 -4.81 2.25
C GLN A 473 5.41 -4.68 0.85
N CYS A 474 4.76 -5.22 -0.19
CA CYS A 474 5.22 -5.18 -1.59
C CYS A 474 6.67 -5.67 -1.79
N THR A 475 7.15 -6.56 -0.93
CA THR A 475 8.54 -7.08 -0.98
C THR A 475 8.55 -8.47 -1.59
N VAL A 476 9.28 -8.65 -2.70
CA VAL A 476 9.67 -9.97 -3.19
C VAL A 476 10.90 -10.41 -2.38
N SER A 477 10.87 -11.64 -1.86
CA SER A 477 12.07 -12.25 -1.27
C SER A 477 12.63 -13.33 -2.19
N LEU A 478 13.95 -13.39 -2.27
CA LEU A 478 14.67 -14.41 -3.04
C LEU A 478 15.58 -15.23 -2.13
N VAL A 479 15.78 -16.49 -2.51
CA VAL A 479 16.83 -17.33 -1.94
C VAL A 479 17.81 -17.65 -3.05
N LEU A 480 19.07 -17.35 -2.81
CA LEU A 480 20.19 -17.65 -3.70
C LEU A 480 21.05 -18.73 -3.06
N SER A 481 21.36 -19.79 -3.81
CA SER A 481 22.30 -20.83 -3.39
C SER A 481 23.52 -20.80 -4.31
N GLY A 482 24.71 -20.75 -3.73
CA GLY A 482 26.00 -20.94 -4.39
C GLY A 482 26.73 -22.17 -3.86
N ARG A 483 27.97 -22.41 -4.31
CA ARG A 483 28.75 -23.61 -3.93
C ARG A 483 28.89 -23.79 -2.41
N ASN A 484 29.13 -22.68 -1.69
CA ASN A 484 29.45 -22.70 -0.26
C ASN A 484 28.46 -21.87 0.58
N PHE A 485 27.39 -21.33 -0.02
CA PHE A 485 26.47 -20.44 0.68
C PHE A 485 25.02 -20.62 0.25
N ILE A 486 24.10 -20.37 1.19
CA ILE A 486 22.69 -20.10 0.92
C ILE A 486 22.38 -18.75 1.55
N SER A 487 21.94 -17.82 0.73
CA SER A 487 21.59 -16.46 1.13
C SER A 487 20.10 -16.27 0.90
N SER A 488 19.41 -15.63 1.86
CA SER A 488 18.05 -15.16 1.64
C SER A 488 18.04 -13.64 1.70
N PHE A 489 17.39 -13.05 0.69
CA PHE A 489 17.18 -11.63 0.52
C PHE A 489 15.69 -11.38 0.81
N PRO A 490 15.34 -10.95 2.03
CA PRO A 490 13.94 -10.76 2.43
C PRO A 490 13.28 -9.59 1.70
N LYS A 491 14.07 -8.69 1.12
CA LYS A 491 13.59 -7.51 0.42
C LYS A 491 14.46 -7.27 -0.81
N LEU A 492 13.95 -7.55 -2.00
CA LEU A 492 14.39 -6.79 -3.17
C LEU A 492 13.71 -5.44 -3.15
N ARG A 493 14.52 -4.37 -3.08
CA ARG A 493 14.01 -2.99 -3.21
C ARG A 493 13.66 -2.69 -4.66
N THR A 494 12.58 -1.95 -4.86
CA THR A 494 11.92 -1.71 -6.14
C THR A 494 12.16 -0.31 -6.71
N ASP A 495 12.99 0.51 -6.07
CA ASP A 495 13.23 1.89 -6.51
C ASP A 495 14.32 1.86 -7.58
N CYS A 496 13.91 1.54 -8.80
CA CYS A 496 14.74 1.51 -10.00
C CYS A 496 14.94 2.90 -10.59
N ASP A 497 15.01 3.95 -9.77
CA ASP A 497 15.53 5.23 -10.23
C ASP A 497 17.05 5.19 -10.09
N TYR A 498 17.72 4.98 -11.22
CA TYR A 498 19.16 5.03 -11.42
C TYR A 498 20.01 3.91 -10.77
N ASN A 499 20.84 3.31 -11.62
CA ASN A 499 21.99 2.47 -11.30
C ASN A 499 22.70 2.88 -9.99
N ALA A 500 22.61 2.10 -8.91
CA ALA A 500 23.63 1.91 -7.85
C ALA A 500 23.14 1.39 -6.46
N GLN A 501 21.90 0.89 -6.28
CA GLN A 501 21.52 0.32 -4.97
C GLN A 501 21.66 -1.21 -4.95
N THR A 502 22.77 -1.70 -4.38
CA THR A 502 22.94 -3.12 -4.09
C THR A 502 22.01 -3.57 -2.97
N ASN A 503 21.27 -4.67 -3.18
CA ASN A 503 20.51 -5.31 -2.11
C ASN A 503 21.50 -5.94 -1.10
N ARG A 504 21.70 -5.31 0.07
CA ARG A 504 22.70 -5.72 1.08
C ARG A 504 22.18 -6.63 2.20
N GLU A 505 20.86 -6.82 2.33
CA GLU A 505 20.28 -7.49 3.49
C GLU A 505 20.35 -9.04 3.35
N LYS A 506 21.51 -9.62 3.65
CA LYS A 506 21.78 -11.08 3.64
C LYS A 506 21.39 -11.69 4.99
N ILE A 507 20.32 -12.51 5.04
CA ILE A 507 19.85 -13.12 6.31
C ILE A 507 20.66 -14.37 6.71
N LEU A 508 21.34 -15.05 5.77
CA LEU A 508 22.11 -16.26 6.06
C LEU A 508 23.46 -16.29 5.32
N ILE A 509 24.50 -16.66 6.07
CA ILE A 509 25.69 -17.35 5.57
C ILE A 509 25.66 -18.69 6.30
N THR A 510 25.74 -19.78 5.55
CA THR A 510 25.89 -21.14 6.09
C THR A 510 26.92 -21.16 7.24
N PRO A 511 26.62 -21.80 8.39
CA PRO A 511 27.60 -22.04 9.46
C PRO A 511 28.99 -22.43 8.95
N ALA A 512 30.05 -21.94 9.61
CA ALA A 512 31.44 -22.18 9.23
C ALA A 512 31.83 -23.68 9.10
N ASP A 513 31.07 -24.56 9.73
CA ASP A 513 31.23 -26.03 9.67
C ASP A 513 30.88 -26.65 8.29
N PHE A 514 30.39 -25.84 7.33
CA PHE A 514 30.03 -26.27 5.98
C PHE A 514 31.14 -26.05 4.93
N SER A 515 32.36 -25.71 5.36
CA SER A 515 33.49 -25.48 4.45
C SER A 515 33.86 -26.76 3.67
N GLY A 516 33.69 -26.74 2.35
CA GLY A 516 34.16 -27.78 1.42
C GLY A 516 33.10 -28.71 0.84
N ASP A 517 31.84 -28.65 1.30
CA ASP A 517 30.72 -29.44 0.78
C ASP A 517 29.75 -28.54 -0.03
N ARG A 518 29.11 -29.09 -1.09
CA ARG A 518 28.19 -28.31 -1.93
C ARG A 518 26.80 -28.23 -1.30
N GLY A 519 26.30 -27.01 -1.09
CA GLY A 519 24.91 -26.76 -0.70
C GLY A 519 23.99 -26.63 -1.92
N THR A 520 22.82 -27.28 -1.87
CA THR A 520 21.80 -27.18 -2.93
C THR A 520 20.43 -26.88 -2.33
N LEU A 521 19.81 -25.80 -2.80
CA LEU A 521 18.41 -25.47 -2.51
C LEU A 521 17.49 -26.52 -3.15
N LEU A 522 16.65 -27.17 -2.35
CA LEU A 522 15.64 -28.11 -2.87
C LEU A 522 14.31 -27.43 -3.17
N GLY A 523 13.97 -26.38 -2.42
CA GLY A 523 12.76 -25.62 -2.64
C GLY A 523 12.40 -24.72 -1.46
N SER A 524 11.45 -23.82 -1.70
CA SER A 524 10.83 -22.96 -0.71
C SER A 524 9.32 -23.19 -0.77
N CYS A 525 8.69 -23.41 0.38
CA CYS A 525 7.25 -23.66 0.47
C CYS A 525 6.71 -23.10 1.78
N ASN A 526 5.63 -22.30 1.70
CA ASN A 526 4.90 -21.74 2.86
C ASN A 526 5.80 -21.23 4.00
N GLY A 527 6.82 -20.41 3.69
CA GLY A 527 7.70 -19.84 4.72
C GLY A 527 8.96 -20.61 5.07
N LEU A 528 9.05 -21.88 4.66
CA LEU A 528 10.17 -22.76 4.96
C LEU A 528 11.01 -23.02 3.72
N ILE A 529 12.32 -23.14 3.94
CA ILE A 529 13.29 -23.53 2.92
C ILE A 529 13.79 -24.92 3.25
N CYS A 530 13.85 -25.80 2.26
CA CYS A 530 14.56 -27.07 2.37
C CYS A 530 15.83 -27.02 1.51
N PHE A 531 16.95 -27.42 2.10
CA PHE A 531 18.22 -27.51 1.39
C PHE A 531 19.00 -28.76 1.78
N SER A 532 19.84 -29.20 0.85
CA SER A 532 20.71 -30.35 1.00
C SER A 532 22.16 -29.92 1.06
N ILE A 533 22.97 -30.67 1.78
CA ILE A 533 24.43 -30.56 1.79
C ILE A 533 24.98 -31.90 1.34
N ILE A 534 25.71 -31.87 0.24
CA ILE A 534 26.28 -33.04 -0.41
C ILE A 534 27.77 -33.08 -0.13
N SER A 535 28.20 -34.15 0.56
CA SER A 535 29.61 -34.41 0.78
C SER A 535 30.15 -35.42 -0.21
N ASN A 536 31.02 -34.96 -1.11
CA ASN A 536 31.64 -35.81 -2.15
C ASN A 536 32.54 -36.90 -1.55
N SER A 537 33.14 -36.64 -0.39
CA SER A 537 34.03 -37.60 0.29
C SER A 537 33.26 -38.71 1.02
N LYS A 538 32.04 -38.43 1.49
CA LYS A 538 31.24 -39.35 2.32
C LYS A 538 30.07 -40.02 1.59
N GLN A 539 29.81 -39.67 0.33
CA GLN A 539 28.62 -40.11 -0.43
C GLN A 539 27.31 -39.91 0.37
N SER A 540 27.23 -38.85 1.17
CA SER A 540 26.10 -38.58 2.05
C SER A 540 25.42 -37.27 1.67
N CYS A 541 24.08 -37.30 1.60
CA CYS A 541 23.23 -36.12 1.48
C CYS A 541 22.60 -35.84 2.86
N THR A 542 22.85 -34.66 3.43
CA THR A 542 22.19 -34.23 4.68
C THR A 542 21.18 -33.13 4.37
N LEU A 543 19.96 -33.29 4.88
CA LEU A 543 18.86 -32.38 4.62
C LEU A 543 18.58 -31.49 5.82
N TYR A 544 18.26 -30.24 5.54
CA TYR A 544 17.90 -29.22 6.52
C TYR A 544 16.61 -28.52 6.11
N ILE A 545 15.84 -28.13 7.12
CA ILE A 545 14.71 -27.21 6.99
C ILE A 545 15.03 -25.93 7.75
N PHE A 546 14.65 -24.79 7.17
CA PHE A 546 15.05 -23.49 7.67
C PHE A 546 13.92 -22.48 7.53
N ASN A 547 13.69 -21.70 8.59
CA ASN A 547 12.93 -20.46 8.53
C ASN A 547 13.88 -19.26 8.66
N PRO A 548 14.21 -18.59 7.53
CA PRO A 548 14.98 -17.34 7.51
C PRO A 548 14.45 -16.24 8.42
N GLN A 549 13.14 -16.07 8.51
CA GLN A 549 12.54 -14.97 9.25
C GLN A 549 12.76 -15.07 10.75
N LEU A 550 12.78 -16.29 11.26
CA LEU A 550 12.95 -16.58 12.69
C LEU A 550 14.37 -17.04 13.04
N LYS A 551 15.23 -17.22 12.02
CA LYS A 551 16.57 -17.81 12.12
C LYS A 551 16.54 -19.19 12.78
N GLU A 552 15.53 -20.00 12.47
CA GLU A 552 15.35 -21.35 13.03
C GLU A 552 15.73 -22.39 12.00
N CYS A 553 16.58 -23.35 12.36
CA CYS A 553 17.03 -24.45 11.50
C CYS A 553 16.85 -25.80 12.21
N ALA A 554 16.50 -26.84 11.47
CA ALA A 554 16.48 -28.21 11.96
C ALA A 554 17.04 -29.18 10.91
N ARG A 555 17.79 -30.19 11.37
CA ARG A 555 18.33 -31.27 10.53
C ARG A 555 17.29 -32.38 10.40
N LEU A 556 17.03 -32.84 9.18
CA LEU A 556 16.12 -33.96 8.94
C LEU A 556 16.84 -35.31 9.10
N PRO A 557 16.09 -36.40 9.41
CA PRO A 557 16.63 -37.74 9.47
C PRO A 557 17.29 -38.14 8.15
N GLN A 558 18.48 -38.75 8.23
CA GLN A 558 19.17 -39.21 7.03
C GLN A 558 18.46 -40.43 6.45
N PRO A 559 18.27 -40.49 5.13
CA PRO A 559 17.83 -41.73 4.49
C PRO A 559 18.92 -42.80 4.65
N LYS A 560 18.51 -44.07 4.75
CA LYS A 560 19.46 -45.19 4.82
C LYS A 560 20.32 -45.20 3.55
N VAL A 561 21.64 -45.09 3.71
CA VAL A 561 22.59 -45.11 2.60
C VAL A 561 22.86 -46.56 2.20
N GLU A 562 22.24 -47.02 1.13
CA GLU A 562 22.57 -48.31 0.52
C GLU A 562 23.74 -48.14 -0.47
N LYS A 563 24.75 -49.01 -0.41
CA LYS A 563 25.94 -48.97 -1.30
C LYS A 563 25.60 -49.08 -2.81
N ILE A 564 24.36 -49.44 -3.14
CA ILE A 564 23.88 -49.76 -4.49
C ILE A 564 23.22 -48.56 -5.17
N ILE A 565 23.01 -47.43 -4.47
CA ILE A 565 22.38 -46.23 -5.05
C ILE A 565 23.29 -45.62 -6.11
N ARG A 566 22.73 -45.32 -7.29
CA ARG A 566 23.40 -44.63 -8.39
C ARG A 566 23.15 -43.13 -8.27
N ASP A 567 21.89 -42.73 -8.38
CA ASP A 567 21.44 -41.34 -8.34
C ASP A 567 20.20 -41.23 -7.44
N ASP A 568 20.06 -40.12 -6.71
CA ASP A 568 18.84 -39.75 -6.00
C ASP A 568 18.51 -38.26 -6.22
N VAL A 569 17.23 -37.93 -6.12
CA VAL A 569 16.67 -36.57 -6.29
C VAL A 569 15.67 -36.32 -5.18
N TYR A 570 15.53 -35.07 -4.78
CA TYR A 570 14.66 -34.67 -3.68
C TYR A 570 13.69 -33.57 -4.12
N GLY A 571 12.48 -33.56 -3.57
CA GLY A 571 11.54 -32.47 -3.71
C GLY A 571 10.90 -32.14 -2.37
N PHE A 572 10.60 -30.87 -2.14
CA PHE A 572 10.06 -30.37 -0.88
C PHE A 572 8.75 -29.65 -1.13
N GLY A 573 7.71 -29.96 -0.34
CA GLY A 573 6.42 -29.29 -0.46
C GLY A 573 5.55 -29.42 0.78
N PHE A 574 4.36 -28.82 0.68
CA PHE A 574 3.36 -28.77 1.73
C PHE A 574 2.10 -29.50 1.29
N CYS A 575 1.57 -30.35 2.16
CA CYS A 575 0.28 -31.01 1.99
C CYS A 575 -0.82 -30.14 2.62
N PRO A 576 -1.72 -29.50 1.83
CA PRO A 576 -2.75 -28.62 2.36
C PRO A 576 -3.79 -29.32 3.24
N ALA A 577 -4.16 -30.56 2.89
CA ALA A 577 -5.18 -31.33 3.60
C ALA A 577 -4.73 -31.70 5.01
N THR A 578 -3.48 -32.16 5.15
CA THR A 578 -2.93 -32.55 6.46
C THR A 578 -2.26 -31.39 7.18
N GLY A 579 -1.85 -30.33 6.47
CA GLY A 579 -1.10 -29.21 7.01
C GLY A 579 0.34 -29.57 7.42
N HIS A 580 0.92 -30.59 6.78
CA HIS A 580 2.29 -31.06 7.04
C HIS A 580 3.20 -30.83 5.84
N TYR A 581 4.48 -30.61 6.12
CA TYR A 581 5.52 -30.57 5.09
C TYR A 581 6.03 -31.97 4.82
N LYS A 582 6.27 -32.28 3.54
CA LYS A 582 6.79 -33.57 3.09
C LYS A 582 8.03 -33.35 2.23
N VAL A 583 8.97 -34.28 2.31
CA VAL A 583 10.10 -34.40 1.39
C VAL A 583 9.95 -35.69 0.61
N LEU A 584 9.87 -35.59 -0.71
CA LEU A 584 9.93 -36.72 -1.62
C LEU A 584 11.40 -36.97 -1.97
N ARG A 585 11.79 -38.25 -2.04
CA ARG A 585 13.07 -38.72 -2.54
C ARG A 585 12.82 -39.79 -3.58
N ILE A 586 13.33 -39.60 -4.80
CA ILE A 586 13.31 -40.64 -5.85
C ILE A 586 14.74 -41.11 -6.07
N LEU A 587 14.98 -42.42 -6.13
CA LEU A 587 16.33 -43.00 -6.26
C LEU A 587 16.40 -44.11 -7.30
N THR A 588 17.57 -44.28 -7.91
CA THR A 588 17.88 -45.38 -8.85
C THR A 588 19.02 -46.25 -8.30
N LYS A 589 18.98 -47.55 -8.63
CA LYS A 589 19.98 -48.54 -8.20
C LYS A 589 20.94 -48.87 -9.36
N LYS A 590 22.24 -48.96 -9.09
CA LYS A 590 23.33 -49.14 -10.11
C LYS A 590 23.11 -50.29 -11.09
N TRP A 591 22.43 -51.36 -10.68
CA TRP A 591 22.26 -52.60 -11.44
C TRP A 591 20.82 -52.83 -11.95
N GLN A 592 19.89 -51.91 -11.70
CA GLN A 592 18.51 -51.99 -12.18
C GLN A 592 18.23 -50.83 -13.12
N ARG A 593 18.41 -51.06 -14.42
CA ARG A 593 18.17 -50.05 -15.45
C ARG A 593 16.66 -49.84 -15.61
N GLY A 594 16.18 -48.62 -15.36
CA GLY A 594 14.77 -48.24 -15.57
C GLY A 594 13.83 -48.48 -14.39
N LYS A 595 14.32 -48.91 -13.21
CA LYS A 595 13.50 -48.98 -11.98
C LYS A 595 13.94 -47.91 -11.00
N SER A 596 12.98 -47.12 -10.51
CA SER A 596 13.22 -46.09 -9.50
C SER A 596 12.27 -46.27 -8.33
N GLU A 597 12.81 -46.09 -7.14
CA GLU A 597 12.09 -46.19 -5.88
C GLU A 597 11.77 -44.78 -5.37
N ALA A 598 10.56 -44.58 -4.87
CA ALA A 598 10.17 -43.34 -4.21
C ALA A 598 10.02 -43.55 -2.70
N GLN A 599 10.55 -42.59 -1.96
CA GLN A 599 10.49 -42.52 -0.51
C GLN A 599 9.96 -41.15 -0.10
N VAL A 600 9.13 -41.10 0.93
CA VAL A 600 8.60 -39.85 1.47
C VAL A 600 8.96 -39.73 2.95
N HIS A 601 9.15 -38.50 3.40
CA HIS A 601 9.34 -38.18 4.81
C HIS A 601 8.45 -37.00 5.20
N THR A 602 7.54 -37.24 6.12
CA THR A 602 6.63 -36.25 6.69
C THR A 602 7.28 -35.59 7.89
N ILE A 603 7.60 -34.32 7.75
CA ILE A 603 8.38 -33.57 8.73
C ILE A 603 7.61 -33.45 10.06
N GLY A 604 8.26 -33.87 11.14
CA GLY A 604 7.71 -33.82 12.50
C GLY A 604 6.78 -34.97 12.86
N ILE A 605 6.44 -35.85 11.92
CA ILE A 605 5.65 -37.07 12.16
C ILE A 605 6.53 -38.31 12.02
N ASP A 606 7.22 -38.43 10.88
CA ASP A 606 7.96 -39.63 10.55
C ASP A 606 9.32 -39.62 11.28
N ASP A 607 9.69 -40.73 11.91
CA ASP A 607 11.05 -40.93 12.45
C ASP A 607 12.03 -41.44 11.39
N CYS A 608 11.51 -42.04 10.32
CA CYS A 608 12.28 -42.58 9.20
C CYS A 608 11.57 -42.38 7.86
N TRP A 609 12.31 -42.51 6.77
CA TRP A 609 11.76 -42.45 5.41
C TRP A 609 10.87 -43.66 5.11
N ARG A 610 9.68 -43.42 4.57
CA ARG A 610 8.72 -44.45 4.15
C ARG A 610 8.83 -44.68 2.65
N ASN A 611 8.88 -45.93 2.22
CA ASN A 611 8.83 -46.28 0.79
C ASN A 611 7.37 -46.26 0.33
N ILE A 612 7.12 -45.64 -0.83
CA ILE A 612 5.78 -45.44 -1.41
C ILE A 612 5.62 -46.07 -2.80
N GLY A 613 6.67 -46.71 -3.35
CA GLY A 613 6.57 -47.42 -4.63
C GLY A 613 7.89 -47.67 -5.34
N GLU A 614 7.91 -48.69 -6.22
CA GLU A 614 9.08 -49.14 -7.00
C GLU A 614 8.99 -48.85 -8.51
N ASN A 615 7.89 -48.24 -8.96
CA ASN A 615 7.61 -47.91 -10.36
C ASN A 615 7.50 -46.39 -10.58
N CYS A 616 8.34 -45.61 -9.90
CA CYS A 616 8.38 -44.17 -10.12
C CYS A 616 9.35 -43.85 -11.26
N HIS A 617 8.98 -42.91 -12.10
CA HIS A 617 9.83 -42.45 -13.17
C HIS A 617 10.87 -41.47 -12.64
N PHE A 618 12.16 -41.80 -12.79
CA PHE A 618 13.26 -40.97 -12.28
C PHE A 618 13.34 -39.65 -13.05
N PRO A 619 13.42 -38.49 -12.38
CA PRO A 619 13.66 -37.22 -13.05
C PRO A 619 14.99 -37.22 -13.82
N MET A 620 14.98 -37.03 -15.14
CA MET A 620 16.21 -36.92 -15.95
C MET A 620 16.23 -35.61 -16.75
N ALA A 621 17.14 -34.70 -16.40
CA ALA A 621 17.44 -33.51 -17.20
C ALA A 621 18.67 -33.76 -18.08
N LYS A 622 18.50 -34.37 -19.25
CA LYS A 622 19.62 -34.81 -20.11
C LYS A 622 20.35 -33.69 -20.88
N LYS A 623 19.84 -32.44 -20.91
CA LYS A 623 20.37 -31.35 -21.77
C LYS A 623 20.28 -29.97 -21.12
N TRP A 624 20.72 -29.87 -19.87
CA TRP A 624 20.84 -28.58 -19.21
C TRP A 624 22.21 -27.95 -19.56
N PRO A 625 22.35 -26.62 -19.71
CA PRO A 625 23.68 -26.01 -19.84
C PRO A 625 24.55 -26.42 -18.64
N GLU A 626 25.71 -27.03 -18.87
CA GLU A 626 26.58 -27.63 -17.83
C GLU A 626 26.91 -26.68 -16.65
N HIS A 627 26.68 -25.39 -16.82
CA HIS A 627 26.96 -24.32 -15.86
C HIS A 627 25.84 -24.06 -14.84
N LEU A 628 24.57 -24.38 -15.16
CA LEU A 628 23.44 -24.21 -14.25
C LEU A 628 23.17 -25.54 -13.51
N ASN A 629 23.94 -25.83 -12.47
CA ASN A 629 23.86 -27.10 -11.73
C ASN A 629 22.50 -27.27 -10.98
N LYS A 630 21.56 -28.07 -11.50
CA LYS A 630 20.51 -28.69 -10.66
C LYS A 630 21.00 -30.05 -10.15
N ALA A 631 21.80 -30.05 -9.09
CA ALA A 631 22.12 -31.29 -8.39
C ALA A 631 20.88 -31.81 -7.66
N ARG A 632 20.26 -32.89 -8.14
CA ARG A 632 19.35 -33.74 -7.34
C ARG A 632 18.01 -33.11 -6.88
N ILE A 633 17.27 -32.39 -7.74
CA ILE A 633 16.02 -31.68 -7.36
C ILE A 633 14.82 -32.10 -8.23
N CYS A 634 13.63 -32.25 -7.63
CA CYS A 634 12.32 -32.24 -8.32
C CYS A 634 11.85 -30.79 -8.46
N GLU A 635 11.39 -30.38 -9.65
CA GLU A 635 11.54 -28.99 -10.10
C GLU A 635 10.69 -27.94 -9.37
N VAL A 636 9.38 -28.16 -9.19
CA VAL A 636 8.47 -27.13 -8.63
C VAL A 636 7.29 -27.72 -7.87
N THR A 637 6.71 -26.95 -6.95
CA THR A 637 5.46 -27.31 -6.26
C THR A 637 4.33 -26.35 -6.61
N LEU A 638 3.15 -26.89 -6.92
CA LEU A 638 1.93 -26.13 -7.15
C LEU A 638 0.72 -26.88 -6.59
N MET A 639 -0.18 -26.17 -5.89
CA MET A 639 -1.46 -26.71 -5.39
C MET A 639 -1.35 -28.01 -4.57
N GLY A 640 -0.28 -28.16 -3.79
CA GLY A 640 -0.07 -29.37 -2.99
C GLY A 640 0.46 -30.56 -3.78
N ALA A 641 0.89 -30.37 -5.03
CA ALA A 641 1.60 -31.37 -5.81
C ALA A 641 3.01 -30.90 -6.17
N LEU A 642 3.95 -31.84 -6.28
CA LEU A 642 5.32 -31.61 -6.74
C LEU A 642 5.48 -32.12 -8.17
N HIS A 643 6.10 -31.34 -9.04
CA HIS A 643 6.16 -31.60 -10.48
C HIS A 643 7.59 -31.76 -10.98
N TRP A 644 7.80 -32.67 -11.94
CA TRP A 644 9.09 -32.88 -12.58
C TRP A 644 8.97 -33.46 -13.99
N ILE A 645 10.09 -33.41 -14.71
CA ILE A 645 10.26 -33.98 -16.05
C ILE A 645 11.16 -35.24 -15.96
N VAL A 646 10.78 -36.30 -16.66
CA VAL A 646 11.44 -37.63 -16.58
C VAL A 646 12.41 -37.90 -17.72
N GLU A 647 12.06 -37.56 -18.96
CA GLU A 647 12.90 -37.78 -20.15
C GLU A 647 12.69 -36.64 -21.15
N ASP A 648 13.48 -36.60 -22.24
CA ASP A 648 13.42 -35.58 -23.30
C ASP A 648 11.96 -35.27 -23.69
N SER A 649 11.61 -33.98 -23.83
CA SER A 649 10.23 -33.44 -23.95
C SER A 649 9.47 -33.86 -25.22
N HIS A 650 9.95 -34.92 -25.88
CA HIS A 650 9.48 -35.49 -27.12
C HIS A 650 8.68 -36.80 -26.90
N ALA A 651 8.68 -37.35 -25.69
CA ALA A 651 7.83 -38.49 -25.33
C ALA A 651 6.43 -38.00 -24.88
N PRO A 652 5.33 -38.68 -25.22
CA PRO A 652 3.97 -38.22 -24.87
C PRO A 652 3.69 -38.15 -23.35
N GLU A 653 4.52 -38.78 -22.52
CA GLU A 653 4.35 -38.90 -21.06
C GLU A 653 5.62 -38.44 -20.32
N PHE A 654 6.09 -37.21 -20.57
CA PHE A 654 7.32 -36.70 -19.95
C PHE A 654 7.10 -35.93 -18.64
N LEU A 655 5.88 -35.49 -18.34
CA LEU A 655 5.53 -34.62 -17.21
C LEU A 655 4.80 -35.41 -16.12
N TYR A 656 5.30 -35.35 -14.89
CA TYR A 656 4.74 -36.06 -13.74
C TYR A 656 4.49 -35.13 -12.57
N SER A 657 3.57 -35.55 -11.71
CA SER A 657 3.30 -34.95 -10.41
C SER A 657 3.30 -35.99 -9.31
N PHE A 658 3.62 -35.55 -8.10
CA PHE A 658 3.41 -36.28 -6.87
C PHE A 658 2.41 -35.50 -6.02
N ASP A 659 1.25 -36.10 -5.76
CA ASP A 659 0.25 -35.51 -4.88
C ASP A 659 0.71 -35.66 -3.41
N MET A 660 0.81 -34.53 -2.69
CA MET A 660 1.30 -34.56 -1.31
C MET A 660 0.26 -35.11 -0.32
N ASP A 661 -1.01 -35.19 -0.67
CA ASP A 661 -2.06 -35.76 0.17
C ASP A 661 -2.16 -37.26 -0.04
N GLU A 662 -2.46 -37.69 -1.27
CA GLU A 662 -2.63 -39.10 -1.63
C GLU A 662 -1.30 -39.87 -1.69
N GLU A 663 -0.17 -39.18 -1.73
CA GLU A 663 1.18 -39.76 -1.90
C GLU A 663 1.31 -40.61 -3.16
N GLU A 664 0.59 -40.23 -4.23
CA GLU A 664 0.60 -40.91 -5.51
C GLU A 664 1.37 -40.12 -6.56
N VAL A 665 2.05 -40.85 -7.45
CA VAL A 665 2.71 -40.27 -8.63
C VAL A 665 1.80 -40.43 -9.83
N CYS A 666 1.38 -39.32 -10.41
CA CYS A 666 0.48 -39.31 -11.56
C CYS A 666 1.11 -38.57 -12.76
N PRO A 667 0.97 -39.09 -13.99
CA PRO A 667 1.32 -38.34 -15.19
C PRO A 667 0.38 -37.15 -15.35
N ILE A 668 0.91 -36.03 -15.85
CA ILE A 668 0.13 -34.84 -16.17
C ILE A 668 0.20 -34.58 -17.68
N PRO A 669 -0.90 -34.15 -18.31
CA PRO A 669 -0.90 -33.84 -19.73
C PRO A 669 0.13 -32.75 -20.08
N PRO A 670 1.11 -33.03 -20.95
CA PRO A 670 2.07 -32.04 -21.40
C PRO A 670 1.44 -31.07 -22.42
N PRO A 671 2.05 -29.89 -22.67
CA PRO A 671 1.64 -29.03 -23.77
C PRO A 671 1.95 -29.69 -25.12
N PRO A 672 1.30 -29.25 -26.21
CA PRO A 672 1.61 -29.71 -27.56
C PRO A 672 2.93 -29.11 -28.05
N ILE A 673 4.05 -29.63 -27.56
CA ILE A 673 5.40 -29.20 -27.95
C ILE A 673 5.80 -29.91 -29.25
N VAL A 674 6.24 -29.16 -30.25
CA VAL A 674 6.91 -29.66 -31.46
C VAL A 674 8.35 -29.16 -31.40
N GLY A 675 9.26 -29.97 -30.87
CA GLY A 675 10.65 -29.56 -30.58
C GLY A 675 11.71 -30.27 -31.43
N GLU A 676 12.82 -29.59 -31.68
CA GLU A 676 14.03 -30.12 -32.34
C GLU A 676 15.05 -30.69 -31.32
N ARG A 677 16.00 -31.50 -31.79
CA ARG A 677 16.93 -32.31 -30.97
C ARG A 677 17.88 -31.54 -30.01
N ASN A 678 17.90 -30.20 -29.99
CA ASN A 678 18.86 -29.39 -29.22
C ASN A 678 18.24 -28.37 -28.23
N CYS A 679 16.94 -28.49 -27.93
CA CYS A 679 16.25 -27.62 -26.97
C CYS A 679 16.45 -28.08 -25.51
N TRP A 680 16.38 -27.15 -24.54
CA TRP A 680 16.27 -27.51 -23.12
C TRP A 680 14.90 -27.13 -22.57
N THR A 681 14.45 -27.87 -21.55
CA THR A 681 13.15 -27.68 -20.90
C THR A 681 13.28 -27.64 -19.39
N SER A 682 12.42 -26.84 -18.74
CA SER A 682 12.29 -26.81 -17.28
C SER A 682 10.88 -26.42 -16.87
N LEU A 683 10.50 -26.77 -15.66
CA LEU A 683 9.27 -26.31 -15.03
C LEU A 683 9.48 -25.08 -14.14
N GLY A 684 8.44 -24.27 -14.07
CA GLY A 684 8.31 -23.10 -13.22
C GLY A 684 6.88 -22.93 -12.72
N VAL A 685 6.68 -22.02 -11.77
CA VAL A 685 5.36 -21.54 -11.39
C VAL A 685 5.35 -20.03 -11.56
N LEU A 686 4.51 -19.52 -12.48
CA LEU A 686 4.33 -18.10 -12.74
C LEU A 686 2.84 -17.77 -12.55
N ARG A 687 2.52 -16.75 -11.75
CA ARG A 687 1.12 -16.34 -11.44
C ARG A 687 0.21 -17.53 -11.09
N ASP A 688 0.69 -18.40 -10.21
CA ASP A 688 -0.02 -19.61 -9.75
C ASP A 688 -0.39 -20.61 -10.87
N CYS A 689 0.20 -20.47 -12.06
CA CYS A 689 0.07 -21.42 -13.17
C CYS A 689 1.32 -22.31 -13.23
N LEU A 690 1.13 -23.60 -13.55
CA LEU A 690 2.25 -24.47 -13.91
C LEU A 690 2.76 -24.03 -15.28
N CYS A 691 4.05 -23.70 -15.33
CA CYS A 691 4.70 -23.26 -16.55
C CYS A 691 5.76 -24.25 -17.00
N LEU A 692 5.84 -24.45 -18.31
CA LEU A 692 6.94 -25.17 -18.94
C LEU A 692 7.74 -24.18 -19.80
N PHE A 693 9.00 -24.02 -19.45
CA PHE A 693 9.97 -23.21 -20.17
C PHE A 693 10.65 -24.10 -21.21
N HIS A 694 10.56 -23.72 -22.47
CA HIS A 694 11.14 -24.45 -23.59
C HIS A 694 12.02 -23.51 -24.41
N SER A 695 13.32 -23.78 -24.41
CA SER A 695 14.28 -22.95 -25.16
C SER A 695 14.54 -23.53 -26.53
N ILE A 696 14.17 -22.78 -27.58
CA ILE A 696 14.41 -23.15 -28.98
C ILE A 696 15.85 -22.77 -29.41
N CYS A 697 16.37 -21.66 -28.86
CA CYS A 697 17.74 -21.16 -29.01
C CYS A 697 18.19 -20.54 -27.67
N PRO A 698 19.50 -20.35 -27.42
CA PRO A 698 20.05 -19.88 -26.13
C PRO A 698 19.35 -18.67 -25.50
N LEU A 699 18.77 -17.81 -26.34
CA LEU A 699 18.16 -16.53 -25.96
C LEU A 699 16.66 -16.43 -26.28
N ASN A 700 16.04 -17.48 -26.86
CA ASN A 700 14.61 -17.54 -27.13
C ASN A 700 13.94 -18.60 -26.26
N ILE A 701 13.00 -18.18 -25.42
CA ILE A 701 12.27 -19.07 -24.51
C ILE A 701 10.78 -18.97 -24.78
N ASP A 702 10.18 -20.12 -25.07
CA ASP A 702 8.75 -20.28 -25.00
C ASP A 702 8.34 -20.59 -23.56
N ILE A 703 7.42 -19.80 -23.03
CA ILE A 703 6.70 -20.10 -21.80
C ILE A 703 5.35 -20.69 -22.19
N TRP A 704 5.16 -21.96 -21.88
CA TRP A 704 3.87 -22.62 -21.92
C TRP A 704 3.19 -22.48 -20.56
N TRP A 705 1.99 -21.93 -20.54
CA TRP A 705 1.17 -21.72 -19.35
C TRP A 705 0.03 -22.72 -19.32
N MET A 706 -0.06 -23.54 -18.28
CA MET A 706 -1.25 -24.36 -18.02
C MET A 706 -2.30 -23.47 -17.32
N ARG A 707 -3.21 -22.87 -18.09
CA ARG A 707 -4.21 -21.93 -17.55
C ARG A 707 -5.22 -22.60 -16.63
N ASP A 708 -5.59 -23.83 -16.95
CA ASP A 708 -6.45 -24.67 -16.12
C ASP A 708 -5.68 -25.94 -15.76
N TYR A 709 -5.41 -26.13 -14.46
CA TYR A 709 -4.57 -27.23 -14.00
C TYR A 709 -5.11 -28.60 -14.44
N GLY A 710 -4.24 -29.41 -15.05
CA GLY A 710 -4.58 -30.74 -15.57
C GLY A 710 -5.36 -30.76 -16.90
N VAL A 711 -5.65 -29.61 -17.52
CA VAL A 711 -6.44 -29.54 -18.77
C VAL A 711 -5.52 -29.31 -19.97
N VAL A 712 -5.40 -30.31 -20.85
CA VAL A 712 -4.54 -30.26 -22.06
C VAL A 712 -4.80 -29.02 -22.93
N SER A 713 -6.06 -28.70 -23.20
CA SER A 713 -6.45 -27.60 -24.07
C SER A 713 -6.22 -26.21 -23.47
N SER A 714 -5.84 -26.13 -22.18
CA SER A 714 -5.59 -24.87 -21.48
C SER A 714 -4.14 -24.38 -21.64
N TRP A 715 -3.26 -25.22 -22.21
CA TRP A 715 -1.89 -24.83 -22.46
C TRP A 715 -1.81 -23.71 -23.50
N THR A 716 -1.35 -22.53 -23.08
CA THR A 716 -1.12 -21.38 -23.96
C THR A 716 0.36 -21.06 -24.05
N LYS A 717 0.89 -20.85 -25.24
CA LYS A 717 2.29 -20.49 -25.48
C LYS A 717 2.46 -18.97 -25.57
N GLU A 718 3.53 -18.48 -24.97
CA GLU A 718 4.04 -17.11 -25.07
C GLU A 718 5.55 -17.18 -25.32
N SER A 719 6.07 -16.46 -26.31
CA SER A 719 7.50 -16.50 -26.67
C SER A 719 8.20 -15.22 -26.22
N ILE A 720 9.34 -15.36 -25.55
CA ILE A 720 10.21 -14.25 -25.13
C ILE A 720 11.47 -14.26 -26.02
N LEU A 721 11.83 -13.09 -26.57
CA LEU A 721 12.85 -12.92 -27.62
C LEU A 721 14.22 -12.40 -27.13
N ALA A 722 15.26 -12.82 -27.86
CA ALA A 722 16.70 -12.67 -27.66
C ALA A 722 17.31 -11.27 -27.79
N ASP A 723 16.64 -10.33 -28.49
CA ASP A 723 17.26 -9.09 -28.96
C ASP A 723 17.38 -7.99 -27.87
N TYR A 724 16.86 -8.26 -26.68
CA TYR A 724 16.66 -7.26 -25.63
C TYR A 724 17.58 -7.42 -24.41
N ILE A 725 18.51 -8.39 -24.43
CA ILE A 725 19.52 -8.56 -23.38
C ILE A 725 20.48 -7.36 -23.38
N PRO A 726 20.81 -6.76 -22.22
CA PRO A 726 21.69 -5.60 -22.17
C PRO A 726 23.04 -5.85 -22.88
N VAL A 727 23.48 -4.88 -23.68
CA VAL A 727 24.76 -4.92 -24.40
C VAL A 727 25.91 -5.08 -23.39
N GLY A 728 26.66 -6.18 -23.50
CA GLY A 728 27.81 -6.49 -22.63
C GLY A 728 27.64 -7.71 -21.72
N LEU A 729 26.45 -8.29 -21.64
CA LEU A 729 26.18 -9.55 -20.92
C LEU A 729 26.31 -10.76 -21.87
N GLU A 730 27.39 -11.55 -21.74
CA GLU A 730 27.53 -12.84 -22.43
C GLU A 730 26.69 -13.93 -21.73
N VAL A 731 25.39 -13.97 -22.01
CA VAL A 731 24.43 -14.94 -21.46
C VAL A 731 24.18 -16.07 -22.46
N ARG A 732 24.24 -17.33 -22.02
CA ARG A 732 23.96 -18.51 -22.87
C ARG A 732 22.68 -19.23 -22.49
N ALA A 733 22.10 -18.94 -21.32
CA ALA A 733 20.77 -19.40 -20.96
C ALA A 733 20.14 -18.51 -19.87
N VAL A 734 18.82 -18.38 -19.92
CA VAL A 734 18.03 -17.71 -18.88
C VAL A 734 16.93 -18.63 -18.36
N LEU A 735 16.58 -18.51 -17.08
CA LEU A 735 15.54 -19.31 -16.44
C LEU A 735 14.56 -18.39 -15.72
N PRO A 736 13.28 -18.33 -16.13
CA PRO A 736 12.27 -17.58 -15.40
C PRO A 736 12.08 -18.10 -13.97
N ILE A 737 12.02 -17.16 -13.02
CA ILE A 737 11.93 -17.44 -11.58
C ILE A 737 10.52 -17.14 -11.09
N LEU A 738 10.01 -15.94 -11.41
CA LEU A 738 8.70 -15.44 -10.97
C LEU A 738 8.28 -14.25 -11.85
N VAL A 739 6.98 -13.95 -11.84
CA VAL A 739 6.44 -12.67 -12.32
C VAL A 739 6.36 -11.73 -11.13
N TRP A 740 6.92 -10.53 -11.25
CA TRP A 740 6.85 -9.50 -10.21
C TRP A 740 6.13 -8.23 -10.70
N LYS A 741 6.35 -7.07 -10.04
CA LYS A 741 5.66 -5.80 -10.32
C LYS A 741 5.62 -5.49 -11.82
N ASN A 742 4.55 -4.83 -12.26
CA ASN A 742 4.33 -4.38 -13.64
C ASN A 742 4.32 -5.49 -14.70
N ASP A 743 4.03 -6.73 -14.30
CA ASP A 743 4.02 -7.90 -15.18
C ASP A 743 5.40 -8.25 -15.75
N GLU A 744 6.47 -7.73 -15.15
CA GLU A 744 7.83 -8.09 -15.52
C GLU A 744 8.20 -9.50 -15.00
N ILE A 745 9.07 -10.17 -15.73
CA ILE A 745 9.54 -11.52 -15.46
C ILE A 745 10.97 -11.46 -14.98
N LEU A 746 11.20 -11.87 -13.74
CA LEU A 746 12.54 -12.03 -13.19
C LEU A 746 13.13 -13.36 -13.67
N MET A 747 14.35 -13.32 -14.20
CA MET A 747 15.06 -14.48 -14.73
C MET A 747 16.47 -14.61 -14.14
N SER A 748 16.89 -15.84 -13.88
CA SER A 748 18.28 -16.19 -13.57
C SER A 748 19.06 -16.39 -14.86
N THR A 749 20.30 -15.92 -14.92
CA THR A 749 21.22 -16.23 -16.04
C THR A 749 22.17 -17.37 -15.69
N ASP A 750 22.83 -17.97 -16.68
CA ASP A 750 23.87 -18.98 -16.50
C ASP A 750 25.22 -18.42 -16.03
N CYS A 751 25.45 -17.11 -16.17
CA CYS A 751 26.67 -16.42 -15.75
C CYS A 751 26.56 -15.77 -14.36
N GLY A 752 25.38 -15.80 -13.73
CA GLY A 752 25.18 -15.36 -12.34
C GLY A 752 24.43 -14.04 -12.14
N PRO A 753 24.32 -13.09 -13.07
CA PRO A 753 23.41 -11.95 -12.90
C PRO A 753 21.93 -12.34 -12.93
N LEU A 754 21.08 -11.60 -12.20
CA LEU A 754 19.63 -11.64 -12.38
C LEU A 754 19.23 -10.58 -13.41
N ILE A 755 18.24 -10.88 -14.25
CA ILE A 755 17.67 -9.91 -15.18
C ILE A 755 16.16 -9.81 -15.00
N SER A 756 15.61 -8.61 -15.15
CA SER A 756 14.17 -8.37 -15.25
C SER A 756 13.80 -8.08 -16.68
N TYR A 757 12.78 -8.75 -17.21
CA TYR A 757 12.22 -8.50 -18.53
C TYR A 757 10.83 -7.90 -18.42
N CYS A 758 10.61 -6.73 -19.04
CA CYS A 758 9.29 -6.15 -19.21
C CYS A 758 8.69 -6.59 -20.55
N PRO A 759 7.59 -7.39 -20.54
CA PRO A 759 6.93 -7.79 -21.78
C PRO A 759 6.30 -6.63 -22.55
N ARG A 760 5.90 -5.55 -21.85
CA ARG A 760 5.26 -4.37 -22.48
C ARG A 760 6.25 -3.51 -23.25
N ASP A 761 7.41 -3.28 -22.65
CA ASP A 761 8.44 -2.39 -23.20
C ASP A 761 9.50 -3.16 -23.99
N GLU A 762 9.38 -4.49 -24.03
CA GLU A 762 10.33 -5.43 -24.62
C GLU A 762 11.77 -5.11 -24.19
N LYS A 763 11.99 -4.90 -22.89
CA LYS A 763 13.29 -4.45 -22.36
C LYS A 763 13.77 -5.35 -21.22
N CYS A 764 15.04 -5.75 -21.26
CA CYS A 764 15.70 -6.39 -20.11
C CYS A 764 16.56 -5.39 -19.34
N THR A 765 16.58 -5.52 -18.02
CA THR A 765 17.46 -4.76 -17.11
C THR A 765 18.18 -5.71 -16.16
N GLU A 766 19.45 -5.45 -15.86
CA GLU A 766 20.19 -6.21 -14.85
C GLU A 766 19.73 -5.81 -13.44
N VAL A 767 19.51 -6.80 -12.59
CA VAL A 767 19.08 -6.60 -11.19
C VAL A 767 20.30 -6.74 -10.29
N GLY A 768 20.79 -5.62 -9.77
CA GLY A 768 21.97 -5.58 -8.89
C GLY A 768 21.74 -6.28 -7.55
N ILE A 769 22.41 -7.42 -7.34
CA ILE A 769 22.46 -8.13 -6.06
C ILE A 769 23.91 -8.30 -5.62
N GLU A 770 24.19 -7.99 -4.35
CA GLU A 770 25.50 -8.28 -3.77
C GLU A 770 25.66 -9.79 -3.59
N HIS A 771 26.58 -10.39 -4.34
CA HIS A 771 26.94 -11.80 -4.23
C HIS A 771 28.44 -11.97 -3.98
N ASP A 772 28.83 -13.09 -3.39
CA ASP A 772 30.24 -13.42 -3.19
C ASP A 772 30.95 -13.57 -4.56
N VAL A 773 32.29 -13.47 -4.59
CA VAL A 773 33.13 -13.46 -5.82
C VAL A 773 32.90 -14.71 -6.70
N GLU A 774 32.43 -15.82 -6.12
CA GLU A 774 32.15 -17.07 -6.82
C GLU A 774 30.76 -17.14 -7.50
N GLY A 775 29.90 -16.12 -7.34
CA GLY A 775 28.53 -16.10 -7.88
C GLY A 775 27.55 -17.07 -7.18
N TYR A 776 26.29 -17.08 -7.62
CA TYR A 776 25.29 -18.08 -7.18
C TYR A 776 24.91 -19.02 -8.34
N SER A 777 24.47 -20.23 -8.01
CA SER A 777 24.13 -21.28 -8.99
C SER A 777 22.63 -21.47 -9.19
N THR A 778 21.81 -21.10 -8.21
CA THR A 778 20.34 -21.18 -8.30
C THR A 778 19.69 -20.04 -7.54
N ALA A 779 18.53 -19.60 -8.03
CA ALA A 779 17.67 -18.59 -7.41
C ALA A 779 16.22 -19.09 -7.40
N ALA A 780 15.49 -18.83 -6.32
CA ALA A 780 14.08 -19.20 -6.21
C ALA A 780 13.28 -18.16 -5.41
N PRO A 781 11.96 -18.02 -5.68
CA PRO A 781 11.09 -17.20 -4.86
C PRO A 781 11.03 -17.75 -3.43
N TYR A 782 11.09 -16.84 -2.47
CA TYR A 782 10.84 -17.12 -1.07
C TYR A 782 9.64 -16.31 -0.60
N PHE A 783 8.67 -16.99 0.01
CA PHE A 783 7.51 -16.37 0.60
C PHE A 783 7.69 -16.44 2.11
N PRO A 784 8.07 -15.33 2.78
CA PRO A 784 8.39 -15.36 4.19
C PRO A 784 7.20 -15.77 5.06
N SER A 785 7.49 -16.32 6.25
CA SER A 785 6.45 -16.65 7.24
C SER A 785 6.95 -16.46 8.66
N PHE A 786 6.04 -16.12 9.56
CA PHE A 786 6.28 -16.11 11.00
C PHE A 786 6.01 -17.48 11.65
N LEU A 787 5.80 -18.55 10.88
CA LEU A 787 5.62 -19.92 11.38
C LEU A 787 6.94 -20.49 11.94
N SER A 788 7.02 -20.73 13.25
CA SER A 788 8.21 -21.39 13.85
C SER A 788 8.32 -22.84 13.41
N LEU A 789 9.55 -23.36 13.29
CA LEU A 789 9.79 -24.76 12.91
C LEU A 789 9.10 -25.72 13.89
N LYS A 790 9.11 -25.43 15.20
CA LYS A 790 8.40 -26.26 16.18
C LYS A 790 6.89 -26.35 15.93
N ALA A 791 6.28 -25.25 15.48
CA ALA A 791 4.86 -25.21 15.13
C ALA A 791 4.61 -25.94 13.79
N ALA A 792 5.48 -25.75 12.80
CA ALA A 792 5.41 -26.48 11.52
C ALA A 792 5.51 -28.00 11.69
N MET A 793 6.28 -28.46 12.68
CA MET A 793 6.43 -29.87 13.03
C MET A 793 5.33 -30.42 13.93
N LYS A 794 4.35 -29.59 14.33
CA LYS A 794 3.21 -29.93 15.21
C LYS A 794 3.57 -30.80 16.44
N GLY A 795 4.72 -30.53 17.06
CA GLY A 795 5.19 -31.23 18.27
C GLY A 795 6.23 -32.34 18.04
N GLY A 796 6.70 -32.54 16.82
CA GLY A 796 7.77 -33.50 16.51
C GLY A 796 9.09 -33.25 17.25
N HIS A 797 9.89 -34.32 17.40
CA HIS A 797 11.09 -34.36 18.25
C HIS A 797 12.39 -33.84 17.62
N LEU A 798 12.34 -33.17 16.45
CA LEU A 798 13.55 -32.65 15.81
C LEU A 798 14.16 -31.49 16.60
N GLU A 799 15.48 -31.50 16.74
CA GLU A 799 16.22 -30.44 17.40
C GLU A 799 16.23 -29.17 16.54
N VAL A 800 15.59 -28.11 17.05
CA VAL A 800 15.55 -26.79 16.42
C VAL A 800 16.66 -25.92 17.00
N VAL A 801 17.59 -25.50 16.16
CA VAL A 801 18.68 -24.60 16.50
C VAL A 801 18.32 -23.19 16.03
N LYS A 802 18.59 -22.20 16.90
CA LYS A 802 18.45 -20.78 16.56
C LYS A 802 19.79 -20.21 16.13
N LEU A 803 19.89 -19.78 14.89
CA LEU A 803 21.10 -19.20 14.30
C LEU A 803 21.29 -17.76 14.82
N LYS A 804 22.54 -17.37 15.06
CA LYS A 804 22.89 -16.05 15.62
C LYS A 804 22.68 -14.92 14.62
#